data_AF-A0A5E4P2E9-F1
#
_entry.id   AF-A0A5E4P2E9-F1
#
_cell.length_a   1.000
_cell.length_b   1.000
_cell.length_c   1.000
_cell.angle_alpha   90.00
_cell.angle_beta   90.00
_cell.angle_gamma   90.00
#
_symmetry.space_group_name_H-M   'P 1'
#
loop_
_entity.id
_entity.type
_entity.pdbx_description
1 polymer ?
#
loop_
_entity_poly.entity_id
_entity_poly.type
_entity_poly.pdbx_seq_one_letter_code
_entity_poly.pdbx_strand_id
1 'polypeptide(L)'
;MASRPGVTHIGGMTNTENVRAVELSIEGMHCASCVGRVERALAAVPGVSAAAVNLATRRATIQAASAVAPATLTEAVAKTGYQATLLDSGEPPPRPHDETGPLLRDLVIAAVLTLPVLVLAMGGHVVPALHHLADSPTGRLVAFVLTSLVLFGPGLRFFRHGVPALARLAPEMNSLVVLGATAAWGYSTVATFAPQMLPAGADQVYFEAAAVIVTLILLGRWLEARAKGRAGAAIERLVGLRAKTARVRRGDEIVDVPLEAVRVGDLVEVRPGETVPVDGTLTEGASRVDESMLTGEPTPVRKGQGDAVTGGTLNTTGAFTFRAEKVGSETMLAAIIRMVEAAQGAKLPIQAAVDRVTRVFVPAVMAAAALTFVAWLVLAPAPSLGPAVVAAVAVLIIACPCAMGLATPVSIMVGTGRAAELGVLFRKGDALQRLRDVRTVAFDKTGTLTEGRPRLTDLILADGFLRDDVLAAVAAVEARSEHPIATALVAAARDAGLDVAAATGFTAEPGRGVASTVGGRAVVVGSAALMRERGIDPAPFAAAAGRLADQARTPLYAAIDDRLAALVAVADPIRSTTPAALAALKAQGLRLAMITGDARPTAEAVARALGIDEVVAEVLPDGKVAAVKTLGPGVAFVGDGINDAPALAAAEVGLAIGGGTDVAIESADVVLMTEDLAGVATAVALSRATIRNIHQNLGWAFGYNVVLIPVAAGILYPWFGITLSPMLAAGAMALSSVFVVTNALRLKRVAAPSARHGDQRPAADALRADPGTISAS
;
A
#
# COMPACT_ATOMS: atom_id res chain seq x y z
N MET A 1 5.54 -61.18 -45.44
CA MET A 1 4.18 -61.37 -44.86
C MET A 1 4.02 -60.34 -43.76
N ALA A 2 2.91 -59.61 -43.79
CA ALA A 2 2.77 -58.23 -43.33
C ALA A 2 2.69 -58.01 -41.79
N SER A 3 3.12 -56.82 -41.34
CA SER A 3 2.68 -56.20 -40.08
C SER A 3 2.50 -54.68 -40.28
N ARG A 4 1.33 -54.20 -39.85
CA ARG A 4 0.68 -52.89 -40.10
C ARG A 4 1.37 -51.68 -39.44
N PRO A 5 1.10 -50.43 -39.91
CA PRO A 5 1.76 -49.22 -39.43
C PRO A 5 1.05 -48.55 -38.24
N GLY A 6 1.84 -47.80 -37.49
CA GLY A 6 1.52 -47.20 -36.20
C GLY A 6 0.65 -45.93 -36.22
N VAL A 7 0.11 -45.66 -35.04
CA VAL A 7 -0.82 -44.57 -34.67
C VAL A 7 -0.05 -43.27 -34.46
N THR A 8 -0.51 -42.20 -35.09
CA THR A 8 0.04 -40.83 -35.00
C THR A 8 -0.44 -40.14 -33.72
N HIS A 9 0.49 -39.64 -32.91
CA HIS A 9 0.22 -38.79 -31.75
C HIS A 9 -0.38 -37.44 -32.18
N ILE A 10 -1.54 -37.09 -31.62
CA ILE A 10 -2.14 -35.75 -31.70
C ILE A 10 -1.59 -34.94 -30.52
N GLY A 11 -0.59 -34.11 -30.78
CA GLY A 11 -0.11 -33.12 -29.81
C GLY A 11 -1.08 -31.94 -29.74
N GLY A 12 -1.76 -31.79 -28.61
CA GLY A 12 -2.51 -30.59 -28.28
C GLY A 12 -1.56 -29.42 -28.02
N MET A 13 -1.48 -28.48 -28.95
CA MET A 13 -0.87 -27.18 -28.71
C MET A 13 -1.83 -26.34 -27.85
N THR A 14 -1.56 -26.25 -26.55
CA THR A 14 -2.03 -25.13 -25.74
C THR A 14 -1.26 -23.90 -26.18
N ASN A 15 -1.93 -23.02 -26.93
CA ASN A 15 -1.39 -21.73 -27.35
C ASN A 15 -1.31 -20.83 -26.11
N THR A 16 -0.17 -20.84 -25.41
CA THR A 16 0.13 -19.85 -24.38
C THR A 16 0.40 -18.54 -25.11
N GLU A 17 -0.63 -17.73 -25.35
CA GLU A 17 -0.45 -16.37 -25.88
C GLU A 17 0.49 -15.62 -24.94
N ASN A 18 1.68 -15.24 -25.42
CA ASN A 18 2.62 -14.44 -24.65
C ASN A 18 1.94 -13.11 -24.28
N VAL A 19 1.52 -13.00 -23.01
CA VAL A 19 0.92 -11.80 -22.44
C VAL A 19 2.02 -10.79 -22.11
N ARG A 20 1.89 -9.56 -22.59
CA ARG A 20 2.75 -8.43 -22.24
C ARG A 20 1.98 -7.39 -21.44
N ALA A 21 2.68 -6.72 -20.53
CA ALA A 21 2.17 -5.53 -19.87
C ALA A 21 2.40 -4.30 -20.78
N VAL A 22 1.35 -3.49 -20.98
CA VAL A 22 1.41 -2.21 -21.68
C VAL A 22 0.90 -1.14 -20.73
N GLU A 23 1.62 -0.02 -20.65
CA GLU A 23 1.20 1.13 -19.87
C GLU A 23 0.82 2.32 -20.76
N LEU A 24 -0.30 2.95 -20.44
CA LEU A 24 -0.78 4.17 -21.09
C LEU A 24 -0.95 5.28 -20.05
N SER A 25 -0.58 6.51 -20.39
CA SER A 25 -1.06 7.71 -19.70
C SER A 25 -2.40 8.12 -20.31
N ILE A 26 -3.39 8.48 -19.49
CA ILE A 26 -4.73 8.87 -19.92
C ILE A 26 -5.12 10.23 -19.35
N GLU A 27 -5.41 11.19 -20.23
CA GLU A 27 -5.82 12.54 -19.86
C GLU A 27 -7.34 12.77 -19.94
N GLY A 28 -7.84 13.68 -19.11
CA GLY A 28 -9.26 14.11 -19.10
C GLY A 28 -10.19 13.27 -18.20
N MET A 29 -9.67 12.31 -17.44
CA MET A 29 -10.46 11.58 -16.43
C MET A 29 -10.61 12.39 -15.15
N HIS A 30 -11.84 12.48 -14.63
CA HIS A 30 -12.13 13.29 -13.43
C HIS A 30 -12.85 12.53 -12.30
N CYS A 31 -13.33 11.31 -12.55
CA CYS A 31 -14.08 10.56 -11.55
C CYS A 31 -14.03 9.04 -11.77
N ALA A 32 -14.56 8.28 -10.83
CA ALA A 32 -14.60 6.82 -10.88
C ALA A 32 -15.40 6.27 -12.09
N SER A 33 -16.44 6.97 -12.54
CA SER A 33 -17.17 6.56 -13.76
C SER A 33 -16.34 6.72 -15.04
N CYS A 34 -15.39 7.67 -15.09
CA CYS A 34 -14.43 7.76 -16.19
C CYS A 34 -13.54 6.51 -16.24
N VAL A 35 -12.96 6.14 -15.09
CA VAL A 35 -12.09 4.97 -14.92
C VAL A 35 -12.80 3.70 -15.41
N GLY A 36 -13.97 3.39 -14.86
CA GLY A 36 -14.71 2.18 -15.24
C GLY A 36 -15.21 2.17 -16.69
N ARG A 37 -15.21 3.31 -17.38
CA ARG A 37 -15.50 3.38 -18.82
C ARG A 37 -14.28 3.02 -19.65
N VAL A 38 -13.11 3.59 -19.32
CA VAL A 38 -11.86 3.29 -20.01
C VAL A 38 -11.47 1.83 -19.82
N GLU A 39 -11.59 1.29 -18.59
CA GLU A 39 -11.35 -0.13 -18.30
C GLU A 39 -12.20 -1.04 -19.19
N ARG A 40 -13.50 -0.75 -19.32
CA ARG A 40 -14.39 -1.54 -20.19
C ARG A 40 -14.03 -1.44 -21.66
N ALA A 41 -13.65 -0.26 -22.12
CA ALA A 41 -13.24 -0.08 -23.51
C ALA A 41 -11.94 -0.83 -23.82
N LEU A 42 -10.97 -0.81 -22.91
CA LEU A 42 -9.72 -1.57 -23.02
C LEU A 42 -9.98 -3.09 -22.91
N ALA A 43 -10.78 -3.53 -21.95
CA ALA A 43 -11.13 -4.94 -21.77
C ALA A 43 -11.98 -5.52 -22.93
N ALA A 44 -12.67 -4.66 -23.68
CA ALA A 44 -13.40 -5.07 -24.88
C ALA A 44 -12.50 -5.26 -26.12
N VAL A 45 -11.23 -4.87 -26.06
CA VAL A 45 -10.27 -5.10 -27.14
C VAL A 45 -9.89 -6.59 -27.16
N PRO A 46 -10.07 -7.30 -28.29
CA PRO A 46 -9.67 -8.70 -28.40
C PRO A 46 -8.18 -8.89 -28.09
N GLY A 47 -7.87 -9.89 -27.26
CA GLY A 47 -6.50 -10.15 -26.80
C GLY A 47 -6.10 -9.41 -25.53
N VAL A 48 -6.96 -8.57 -24.93
CA VAL A 48 -6.75 -8.01 -23.59
C VAL A 48 -7.30 -8.96 -22.53
N SER A 49 -6.45 -9.45 -21.63
CA SER A 49 -6.85 -10.32 -20.51
C SER A 49 -7.23 -9.53 -19.26
N ALA A 50 -6.59 -8.37 -19.03
CA ALA A 50 -6.90 -7.48 -17.92
C ALA A 50 -6.57 -6.03 -18.28
N ALA A 51 -7.38 -5.09 -17.79
CA ALA A 51 -7.11 -3.66 -17.86
C ALA A 51 -7.50 -3.00 -16.53
N ALA A 52 -6.58 -2.26 -15.94
CA ALA A 52 -6.82 -1.49 -14.72
C ALA A 52 -6.42 -0.04 -14.95
N VAL A 53 -7.26 0.90 -14.55
CA VAL A 53 -7.00 2.33 -14.71
C VAL A 53 -6.95 3.01 -13.35
N ASN A 54 -5.88 3.77 -13.12
CA ASN A 54 -5.70 4.54 -11.91
C ASN A 54 -5.96 6.04 -12.17
N LEU A 55 -6.94 6.59 -11.46
CA LEU A 55 -7.29 8.02 -11.59
C LEU A 55 -6.25 8.97 -11.00
N ALA A 56 -5.56 8.55 -9.93
CA ALA A 56 -4.61 9.41 -9.21
C ALA A 56 -3.32 9.59 -10.02
N THR A 57 -2.82 8.52 -10.63
CA THR A 57 -1.61 8.53 -11.47
C THR A 57 -1.92 8.76 -12.95
N ARG A 58 -3.21 8.77 -13.33
CA ARG A 58 -3.68 8.87 -14.74
C ARG A 58 -3.09 7.78 -15.63
N ARG A 59 -2.83 6.59 -15.09
CA ARG A 59 -2.25 5.46 -15.82
C ARG A 59 -3.26 4.35 -16.06
N ALA A 60 -3.17 3.70 -17.21
CA ALA A 60 -3.73 2.38 -17.44
C ALA A 60 -2.63 1.35 -17.52
N THR A 61 -2.78 0.24 -16.79
CA THR A 61 -1.94 -0.95 -16.93
C THR A 61 -2.80 -2.02 -17.60
N ILE A 62 -2.35 -2.50 -18.75
CA ILE A 62 -3.06 -3.45 -19.59
C ILE A 62 -2.22 -4.72 -19.73
N GLN A 63 -2.81 -5.87 -19.45
CA GLN A 63 -2.27 -7.17 -19.85
C GLN A 63 -2.92 -7.56 -21.18
N ALA A 64 -2.11 -7.62 -22.23
CA ALA A 64 -2.57 -7.93 -23.57
C ALA A 64 -1.66 -8.96 -24.23
N ALA A 65 -2.22 -9.81 -25.09
CA ALA A 65 -1.46 -10.67 -25.97
C ALA A 65 -0.49 -9.81 -26.80
N SER A 66 0.71 -10.33 -27.04
CA SER A 66 1.77 -9.62 -27.78
C SER A 66 1.36 -9.16 -29.18
N ALA A 67 0.34 -9.79 -29.76
CA ALA A 67 -0.24 -9.43 -31.05
C ALA A 67 -1.08 -8.13 -31.04
N VAL A 68 -1.54 -7.66 -29.87
CA VAL A 68 -2.36 -6.45 -29.76
C VAL A 68 -1.46 -5.21 -29.92
N ALA A 69 -1.66 -4.43 -30.98
CA ALA A 69 -0.90 -3.21 -31.22
C ALA A 69 -1.26 -2.12 -30.19
N PRO A 70 -0.30 -1.36 -29.63
CA PRO A 70 -0.60 -0.33 -28.65
C PRO A 70 -1.50 0.80 -29.20
N ALA A 71 -1.43 1.06 -30.51
CA ALA A 71 -2.32 2.01 -31.19
C ALA A 71 -3.80 1.61 -31.11
N THR A 72 -4.11 0.30 -31.10
CA THR A 72 -5.48 -0.19 -30.94
C THR A 72 -6.01 0.11 -29.53
N LEU A 73 -5.12 0.04 -28.52
CA LEU A 73 -5.46 0.38 -27.15
C LEU A 73 -5.70 1.89 -27.00
N THR A 74 -4.84 2.74 -27.58
CA THR A 74 -5.04 4.20 -27.52
C THR A 74 -6.30 4.65 -28.28
N GLU A 75 -6.63 4.02 -29.41
CA GLU A 75 -7.88 4.28 -30.14
C GLU A 75 -9.12 3.85 -29.34
N ALA A 76 -9.05 2.71 -28.64
CA ALA A 76 -10.13 2.28 -27.74
C ALA A 76 -10.39 3.30 -26.62
N VAL A 77 -9.33 3.89 -26.05
CA VAL A 77 -9.47 4.99 -25.08
C VAL A 77 -10.05 6.24 -25.75
N ALA A 78 -9.57 6.61 -26.95
CA ALA A 78 -10.07 7.78 -27.68
C ALA A 78 -11.59 7.72 -27.96
N LYS A 79 -12.12 6.54 -28.30
CA LYS A 79 -13.56 6.29 -28.50
C LYS A 79 -14.41 6.60 -27.26
N THR A 80 -13.83 6.51 -26.06
CA THR A 80 -14.51 6.87 -24.81
C THR A 80 -14.49 8.37 -24.51
N GLY A 81 -13.75 9.17 -25.30
CA GLY A 81 -13.63 10.62 -25.18
C GLY A 81 -12.46 11.09 -24.31
N TYR A 82 -11.44 10.25 -24.10
CA TYR A 82 -10.22 10.59 -23.35
C TYR A 82 -9.00 10.44 -24.26
N GLN A 83 -7.91 11.15 -23.94
CA GLN A 83 -6.66 11.03 -24.70
C GLN A 83 -5.74 10.01 -24.03
N ALA A 84 -5.06 9.17 -24.82
CA ALA A 84 -4.11 8.19 -24.30
C ALA A 84 -2.78 8.25 -25.05
N THR A 85 -1.67 8.22 -24.29
CA THR A 85 -0.30 8.14 -24.81
C THR A 85 0.40 6.91 -24.23
N LEU A 86 1.26 6.28 -25.03
CA LEU A 86 2.07 5.15 -24.59
C LEU A 86 3.13 5.64 -23.59
N LEU A 87 3.35 4.89 -22.51
CA LEU A 87 4.46 5.11 -21.60
C LEU A 87 5.56 4.07 -21.88
N ASP A 88 6.79 4.53 -22.07
CA ASP A 88 7.94 3.64 -22.19
C ASP A 88 8.39 3.15 -20.80
N SER A 89 8.76 1.88 -20.73
CA SER A 89 9.22 1.23 -19.49
C SER A 89 10.50 1.90 -18.98
N GLY A 90 10.39 2.64 -17.87
CA GLY A 90 11.53 3.27 -17.19
C GLY A 90 11.50 4.79 -17.15
N GLU A 91 10.60 5.45 -17.88
CA GLU A 91 10.41 6.89 -17.70
C GLU A 91 9.67 7.19 -16.39
N PRO A 92 10.20 8.08 -15.54
CA PRO A 92 9.45 8.54 -14.37
C PRO A 92 8.14 9.17 -14.83
N PRO A 93 7.04 8.96 -14.08
CA PRO A 93 5.74 9.50 -14.47
C PRO A 93 5.85 10.99 -14.79
N PRO A 94 5.22 11.46 -15.88
CA PRO A 94 5.07 12.90 -16.06
C PRO A 94 4.41 13.45 -14.79
N ARG A 95 5.01 14.51 -14.22
CA ARG A 95 4.48 15.14 -13.01
C ARG A 95 3.00 15.47 -13.24
N PRO A 96 2.10 15.14 -12.30
CA PRO A 96 0.70 15.51 -12.42
C PRO A 96 0.61 17.01 -12.70
N HIS A 97 0.03 17.40 -13.83
CA HIS A 97 -0.25 18.82 -14.10
C HIS A 97 -1.11 19.36 -12.96
N ASP A 98 -0.65 20.43 -12.30
CA ASP A 98 -1.40 21.07 -11.23
C ASP A 98 -2.68 21.72 -11.79
N GLU A 99 -3.80 21.01 -11.70
CA GLU A 99 -5.11 21.51 -12.10
C GLU A 99 -5.61 22.63 -11.18
N THR A 100 -4.98 22.82 -10.00
CA THR A 100 -5.43 23.81 -9.01
C THR A 100 -5.40 25.23 -9.58
N GLY A 101 -4.37 25.58 -10.36
CA GLY A 101 -4.22 26.90 -10.98
C GLY A 101 -5.34 27.22 -11.99
N PRO A 102 -5.52 26.41 -13.06
CA PRO A 102 -6.61 26.58 -14.01
C PRO A 102 -8.01 26.53 -13.39
N LEU A 103 -8.23 25.67 -12.38
CA LEU A 103 -9.49 25.60 -11.64
C LEU A 103 -9.75 26.89 -10.83
N LEU A 104 -8.72 27.44 -10.18
CA LEU A 104 -8.83 28.68 -9.42
C LEU A 104 -9.18 29.86 -10.32
N ARG A 105 -8.49 29.99 -11.47
CA ARG A 105 -8.77 31.06 -12.44
C ARG A 105 -10.22 31.02 -12.89
N ASP A 106 -10.69 29.84 -13.30
CA ASP A 106 -12.04 29.68 -13.83
C ASP A 106 -13.10 29.87 -12.72
N LEU A 107 -12.80 29.45 -11.48
CA LEU A 107 -13.62 29.77 -10.31
C LEU A 107 -13.71 31.27 -10.05
N VAL A 108 -12.58 31.99 -10.07
CA VAL A 108 -12.55 33.44 -9.84
C VAL A 108 -13.37 34.16 -10.90
N ILE A 109 -13.20 33.81 -12.18
CA ILE A 109 -13.98 34.38 -13.28
C ILE A 109 -15.48 34.08 -13.07
N ALA A 110 -15.84 32.83 -12.77
CA ALA A 110 -17.23 32.45 -12.54
C ALA A 110 -17.84 33.18 -11.34
N ALA A 111 -17.10 33.32 -10.23
CA ALA A 111 -17.55 34.01 -9.04
C ALA A 111 -17.75 35.51 -9.28
N VAL A 112 -16.83 36.17 -9.98
CA VAL A 112 -16.93 37.59 -10.34
C VAL A 112 -18.15 37.85 -11.22
N LEU A 113 -18.43 36.96 -12.19
CA LEU A 113 -19.60 37.10 -13.07
C LEU A 113 -20.92 36.71 -12.39
N THR A 114 -20.89 35.74 -11.47
CA THR A 114 -22.08 35.25 -10.74
C THR A 114 -22.50 36.22 -9.64
N LEU A 115 -21.55 36.91 -9.00
CA LEU A 115 -21.83 37.80 -7.87
C LEU A 115 -22.86 38.90 -8.21
N PRO A 116 -22.76 39.65 -9.32
CA PRO A 116 -23.78 40.62 -9.70
C PRO A 116 -25.15 40.00 -9.96
N VAL A 117 -25.21 38.81 -10.57
CA VAL A 117 -26.46 38.09 -10.83
C VAL A 117 -27.12 37.69 -9.51
N LEU A 118 -26.33 37.19 -8.55
CA LEU A 118 -26.80 36.83 -7.21
C LEU A 118 -27.27 38.06 -6.42
N VAL A 119 -26.52 39.16 -6.48
CA VAL A 119 -26.89 40.43 -5.83
C VAL A 119 -28.17 40.99 -6.43
N LEU A 120 -28.36 40.88 -7.74
CA LEU A 120 -29.59 41.32 -8.39
C LEU A 120 -30.79 40.47 -7.96
N ALA A 121 -30.65 39.13 -7.97
CA ALA A 121 -31.72 38.22 -7.60
C ALA A 121 -32.08 38.26 -6.09
N MET A 122 -31.08 38.26 -5.21
CA MET A 122 -31.30 38.25 -3.76
C MET A 122 -31.44 39.65 -3.16
N GLY A 123 -30.72 40.64 -3.69
CA GLY A 123 -30.76 42.02 -3.20
C GLY A 123 -32.12 42.68 -3.39
N GLY A 124 -32.94 42.22 -4.35
CA GLY A 124 -34.32 42.66 -4.49
C GLY A 124 -35.20 42.35 -3.28
N HIS A 125 -34.88 41.34 -2.48
CA HIS A 125 -35.64 41.03 -1.26
C HIS A 125 -35.27 41.96 -0.07
N VAL A 126 -34.15 42.68 -0.17
CA VAL A 126 -33.60 43.52 0.89
C VAL A 126 -33.72 45.01 0.56
N VAL A 127 -33.60 45.36 -0.73
CA VAL A 127 -33.65 46.74 -1.23
C VAL A 127 -34.69 46.82 -2.35
N PRO A 128 -35.80 47.57 -2.17
CA PRO A 128 -36.86 47.68 -3.17
C PRO A 128 -36.38 48.19 -4.54
N ALA A 129 -35.36 49.07 -4.57
CA ALA A 129 -34.76 49.55 -5.81
C ALA A 129 -34.06 48.44 -6.61
N LEU A 130 -33.46 47.46 -5.93
CA LEU A 130 -32.88 46.29 -6.59
C LEU A 130 -33.95 45.32 -7.09
N HIS A 131 -35.12 45.26 -6.43
CA HIS A 131 -36.24 44.44 -6.89
C HIS A 131 -36.78 44.94 -8.24
N HIS A 132 -37.03 46.25 -8.33
CA HIS A 132 -37.46 46.87 -9.58
C HIS A 132 -36.40 46.75 -10.69
N LEU A 133 -35.11 46.84 -10.33
CA LEU A 133 -34.04 46.63 -11.31
C LEU A 133 -33.96 45.18 -11.77
N ALA A 134 -34.10 44.20 -10.88
CA ALA A 134 -34.05 42.77 -11.19
C ALA A 134 -35.19 42.32 -12.12
N ASP A 135 -36.40 42.81 -11.86
CA ASP A 135 -37.58 42.51 -12.70
C ASP A 135 -37.67 43.38 -13.96
N SER A 136 -36.86 44.43 -14.08
CA SER A 136 -36.80 45.23 -15.30
C SER A 136 -36.26 44.44 -16.49
N PRO A 137 -36.66 44.76 -17.74
CA PRO A 137 -36.08 44.18 -18.94
C PRO A 137 -34.55 44.30 -18.99
N THR A 138 -34.01 45.41 -18.48
CA THR A 138 -32.57 45.65 -18.40
C THR A 138 -31.90 44.71 -17.40
N GLY A 139 -32.47 44.51 -16.22
CA GLY A 139 -31.94 43.58 -15.22
C GLY A 139 -31.96 42.13 -15.70
N ARG A 140 -33.08 41.69 -16.29
CA ARG A 140 -33.19 40.36 -16.90
C ARG A 140 -32.18 40.15 -18.04
N LEU A 141 -31.94 41.17 -18.88
CA LEU A 141 -30.92 41.12 -19.93
C LEU A 141 -29.50 41.04 -19.36
N VAL A 142 -29.17 41.82 -18.33
CA VAL A 142 -27.87 41.76 -17.65
C VAL A 142 -27.65 40.38 -17.04
N ALA A 143 -28.65 39.84 -16.33
CA ALA A 143 -28.60 38.50 -15.77
C ALA A 143 -28.39 37.43 -16.85
N PHE A 144 -29.12 37.53 -17.98
CA PHE A 144 -28.94 36.64 -19.12
C PHE A 144 -27.52 36.67 -19.67
N VAL A 145 -26.95 37.86 -19.91
CA VAL A 145 -25.59 38.00 -20.48
C VAL A 145 -24.55 37.44 -19.51
N LEU A 146 -24.58 37.85 -18.24
CA LEU A 146 -23.61 37.41 -17.24
C LEU A 146 -23.69 35.89 -17.01
N THR A 147 -24.89 35.33 -16.86
CA THR A 147 -25.07 33.89 -16.71
C THR A 147 -24.62 33.13 -17.97
N SER A 148 -24.87 33.66 -19.16
CA SER A 148 -24.36 33.05 -20.41
C SER A 148 -22.83 33.05 -20.45
N LEU A 149 -22.17 34.12 -20.01
CA LEU A 149 -20.71 34.18 -19.90
C LEU A 149 -20.17 33.17 -18.88
N VAL A 150 -20.89 32.92 -17.78
CA VAL A 150 -20.53 31.87 -16.80
C VAL A 150 -20.65 30.48 -17.43
N LEU A 151 -21.76 30.17 -18.10
CA LEU A 151 -22.04 28.86 -18.68
C LEU A 151 -21.10 28.52 -19.84
N PHE A 152 -20.88 29.47 -20.76
CA PHE A 152 -20.09 29.25 -21.97
C PHE A 152 -18.62 29.68 -21.85
N GLY A 153 -18.24 30.34 -20.75
CA GLY A 153 -16.85 30.61 -20.38
C GLY A 153 -16.32 29.52 -19.42
N PRO A 154 -16.20 29.78 -18.10
CA PRO A 154 -15.72 28.79 -17.12
C PRO A 154 -16.51 27.48 -17.12
N GLY A 155 -17.83 27.54 -17.36
CA GLY A 155 -18.73 26.39 -17.39
C GLY A 155 -18.59 25.51 -18.62
N LEU A 156 -17.92 25.97 -19.69
CA LEU A 156 -17.82 25.25 -20.97
C LEU A 156 -17.20 23.86 -20.82
N ARG A 157 -16.32 23.68 -19.83
CA ARG A 157 -15.78 22.39 -19.43
C ARG A 157 -16.87 21.34 -19.17
N PHE A 158 -17.96 21.72 -18.51
CA PHE A 158 -19.04 20.81 -18.17
C PHE A 158 -19.76 20.40 -19.45
N PHE A 159 -19.97 21.32 -20.39
CA PHE A 159 -20.54 21.03 -21.71
C PHE A 159 -19.66 20.09 -22.54
N ARG A 160 -18.35 20.36 -22.59
CA ARG A 160 -17.37 19.56 -23.35
C ARG A 160 -17.32 18.09 -22.92
N HIS A 161 -17.58 17.79 -21.66
CA HIS A 161 -17.58 16.41 -21.15
C HIS A 161 -19.00 15.83 -20.98
N GLY A 162 -19.93 16.64 -20.50
CA GLY A 162 -21.29 16.24 -20.13
C GLY A 162 -22.19 15.92 -21.32
N VAL A 163 -22.12 16.71 -22.40
CA VAL A 163 -22.94 16.48 -23.62
C VAL A 163 -22.54 15.19 -24.32
N PRO A 164 -21.24 14.92 -24.60
CA PRO A 164 -20.84 13.63 -25.18
C PRO A 164 -21.17 12.43 -24.28
N ALA A 165 -21.13 12.59 -22.95
CA ALA A 165 -21.52 11.54 -22.03
C ALA A 165 -23.04 11.22 -22.07
N LEU A 166 -23.89 12.24 -22.20
CA LEU A 166 -25.33 12.06 -22.42
C LEU A 166 -25.62 11.38 -23.75
N ALA A 167 -24.99 11.83 -24.83
CA ALA A 167 -25.17 11.26 -26.17
C ALA A 167 -24.81 9.77 -26.23
N ARG A 168 -23.86 9.32 -25.40
CA ARG A 168 -23.44 7.92 -25.28
C ARG A 168 -24.24 7.12 -24.24
N LEU A 169 -25.36 7.65 -23.73
CA LEU A 169 -26.18 7.04 -22.68
C LEU A 169 -25.38 6.62 -21.43
N ALA A 170 -24.32 7.39 -21.13
CA ALA A 170 -23.45 7.17 -19.98
C ALA A 170 -23.37 8.45 -19.13
N PRO A 171 -24.52 8.93 -18.60
CA PRO A 171 -24.57 10.17 -17.84
C PRO A 171 -23.65 10.08 -16.62
N GLU A 172 -22.92 11.17 -16.39
CA GLU A 172 -22.05 11.34 -15.23
C GLU A 172 -22.30 12.72 -14.59
N MET A 173 -21.51 13.08 -13.58
CA MET A 173 -21.62 14.39 -12.92
C MET A 173 -21.71 15.56 -13.91
N ASN A 174 -20.81 15.64 -14.90
CA ASN A 174 -20.82 16.74 -15.88
C ASN A 174 -22.14 16.79 -16.66
N SER A 175 -22.71 15.64 -16.97
CA SER A 175 -24.01 15.53 -17.63
C SER A 175 -25.12 16.10 -16.76
N LEU A 176 -25.14 15.79 -15.46
CA LEU A 176 -26.15 16.29 -14.52
C LEU A 176 -26.07 17.82 -14.37
N VAL A 177 -24.84 18.35 -14.30
CA VAL A 177 -24.59 19.81 -14.19
C VAL A 177 -25.03 20.53 -15.44
N VAL A 178 -24.69 20.02 -16.63
CA VAL A 178 -25.16 20.57 -17.90
C VAL A 178 -26.68 20.55 -17.96
N LEU A 179 -27.31 19.41 -17.63
CA LEU A 179 -28.77 19.28 -17.72
C LEU A 179 -29.48 20.25 -16.77
N GLY A 180 -29.00 20.38 -15.52
CA GLY A 180 -29.55 21.31 -14.54
C GLY A 180 -29.31 22.79 -14.88
N ALA A 181 -28.07 23.18 -15.20
CA ALA A 181 -27.73 24.57 -15.50
C ALA A 181 -28.38 25.03 -16.82
N THR A 182 -28.43 24.18 -17.84
CA THR A 182 -29.08 24.50 -19.11
C THR A 182 -30.60 24.52 -18.98
N ALA A 183 -31.22 23.67 -18.16
CA ALA A 183 -32.66 23.75 -17.89
C ALA A 183 -33.04 25.08 -17.21
N ALA A 184 -32.31 25.48 -16.17
CA ALA A 184 -32.53 26.75 -15.47
C ALA A 184 -32.28 27.97 -16.37
N TRP A 185 -31.17 27.98 -17.12
CA TRP A 185 -30.86 29.05 -18.07
C TRP A 185 -31.86 29.11 -19.23
N GLY A 186 -32.25 27.96 -19.80
CA GLY A 186 -33.18 27.86 -20.92
C GLY A 186 -34.58 28.35 -20.55
N TYR A 187 -35.11 27.92 -19.40
CA TYR A 187 -36.37 28.42 -18.86
C TYR A 187 -36.33 29.95 -18.66
N SER A 188 -35.28 30.45 -18.03
CA SER A 188 -35.10 31.89 -17.77
C SER A 188 -34.97 32.71 -19.05
N THR A 189 -34.37 32.14 -20.10
CA THR A 189 -34.26 32.76 -21.42
C THR A 189 -35.63 32.89 -22.07
N VAL A 190 -36.46 31.84 -22.04
CA VAL A 190 -37.85 31.91 -22.53
C VAL A 190 -38.66 32.92 -21.73
N ALA A 191 -38.56 32.93 -20.40
CA ALA A 191 -39.23 33.90 -19.53
C ALA A 191 -38.81 35.36 -19.79
N THR A 192 -37.57 35.58 -20.27
CA THR A 192 -37.04 36.92 -20.54
C THR A 192 -37.45 37.44 -21.92
N PHE A 193 -37.34 36.62 -22.96
CA PHE A 193 -37.51 37.06 -24.35
C PHE A 193 -38.84 36.66 -24.99
N ALA A 194 -39.52 35.66 -24.44
CA ALA A 194 -40.80 35.17 -24.94
C ALA A 194 -41.76 34.80 -23.80
N PRO A 195 -42.03 35.69 -22.83
CA PRO A 195 -42.91 35.41 -21.69
C PRO A 195 -44.32 35.00 -22.13
N GLN A 196 -44.78 35.42 -23.30
CA GLN A 196 -46.08 35.02 -23.89
C GLN A 196 -46.19 33.52 -24.19
N MET A 197 -45.07 32.80 -24.25
CA MET A 197 -45.08 31.34 -24.42
C MET A 197 -45.30 30.60 -23.09
N LEU A 198 -45.26 31.31 -21.96
CA LEU A 198 -45.46 30.75 -20.63
C LEU A 198 -46.87 31.07 -20.10
N PRO A 199 -47.44 30.21 -19.24
CA PRO A 199 -48.67 30.53 -18.52
C PRO A 199 -48.54 31.84 -17.74
N ALA A 200 -49.65 32.56 -17.60
CA ALA A 200 -49.68 33.81 -16.84
C ALA A 200 -49.15 33.61 -15.41
N GLY A 201 -48.20 34.45 -14.99
CA GLY A 201 -47.54 34.38 -13.68
C GLY A 201 -46.37 33.38 -13.57
N ALA A 202 -45.97 32.73 -14.67
CA ALA A 202 -44.84 31.80 -14.70
C ALA A 202 -43.53 32.44 -15.22
N ASP A 203 -43.43 33.76 -15.31
CA ASP A 203 -42.28 34.46 -15.92
C ASP A 203 -41.09 34.68 -14.96
N GLN A 204 -41.05 33.95 -13.84
CA GLN A 204 -39.93 34.00 -12.90
C GLN A 204 -38.64 33.55 -13.60
N VAL A 205 -37.51 34.17 -13.27
CA VAL A 205 -36.20 33.82 -13.82
C VAL A 205 -35.35 33.13 -12.75
N TYR A 206 -34.48 32.22 -13.21
CA TYR A 206 -33.57 31.41 -12.39
C TYR A 206 -32.13 31.48 -12.94
N PHE A 207 -31.74 32.63 -13.48
CA PHE A 207 -30.38 32.84 -14.01
C PHE A 207 -29.31 32.74 -12.91
N GLU A 208 -29.64 33.15 -11.69
CA GLU A 208 -28.81 33.03 -10.51
C GLU A 208 -28.58 31.56 -10.15
N ALA A 209 -29.62 30.72 -10.22
CA ALA A 209 -29.47 29.30 -9.95
C ALA A 209 -28.44 28.67 -10.91
N ALA A 210 -28.58 28.90 -12.22
CA ALA A 210 -27.65 28.37 -13.23
C ALA A 210 -26.19 28.82 -12.99
N ALA A 211 -25.98 30.11 -12.73
CA ALA A 211 -24.64 30.67 -12.51
C ALA A 211 -24.00 30.20 -11.18
N VAL A 212 -24.79 30.15 -10.10
CA VAL A 212 -24.34 29.69 -8.78
C VAL A 212 -24.01 28.19 -8.80
N ILE A 213 -24.80 27.37 -9.49
CA ILE A 213 -24.51 25.93 -9.66
C ILE A 213 -23.11 25.74 -10.26
N VAL A 214 -22.84 26.37 -11.41
CA VAL A 214 -21.53 26.28 -12.08
C VAL A 214 -20.41 26.75 -11.15
N THR A 215 -20.58 27.88 -10.48
CA THR A 215 -19.58 28.46 -9.58
C THR A 215 -19.29 27.58 -8.37
N LEU A 216 -20.31 27.05 -7.70
CA LEU A 216 -20.14 26.20 -6.51
C LEU A 216 -19.54 24.84 -6.87
N ILE A 217 -19.84 24.28 -8.04
CA ILE A 217 -19.20 23.05 -8.50
C ILE A 217 -17.74 23.30 -8.87
N LEU A 218 -17.41 24.45 -9.49
CA LEU A 218 -16.03 24.87 -9.70
C LEU A 218 -15.28 25.02 -8.37
N LEU A 219 -15.93 25.60 -7.35
CA LEU A 219 -15.38 25.70 -6.00
C LEU A 219 -15.12 24.32 -5.41
N GLY A 220 -16.10 23.40 -5.49
CA GLY A 220 -15.96 22.02 -5.04
C GLY A 220 -14.79 21.30 -5.72
N ARG A 221 -14.64 21.43 -7.05
CA ARG A 221 -13.52 20.86 -7.81
C ARG A 221 -12.18 21.48 -7.45
N TRP A 222 -12.11 22.79 -7.23
CA TRP A 222 -10.88 23.45 -6.79
C TRP A 222 -10.47 22.99 -5.39
N LEU A 223 -11.44 22.93 -4.46
CA LEU A 223 -11.21 22.40 -3.11
C LEU A 223 -10.72 20.95 -3.16
N GLU A 224 -11.34 20.13 -4.00
CA GLU A 224 -10.93 18.75 -4.27
C GLU A 224 -9.49 18.67 -4.81
N ALA A 225 -9.15 19.43 -5.86
CA ALA A 225 -7.81 19.41 -6.46
C ALA A 225 -6.74 19.88 -5.48
N ARG A 226 -7.00 20.97 -4.75
CA ARG A 226 -6.11 21.48 -3.70
C ARG A 226 -5.89 20.46 -2.60
N ALA A 227 -6.94 19.74 -2.21
CA ALA A 227 -6.87 18.78 -1.13
C ALA A 227 -6.19 17.46 -1.57
N LYS A 228 -6.40 17.02 -2.81
CA LYS A 228 -5.63 15.94 -3.47
C LYS A 228 -4.14 16.26 -3.54
N GLY A 229 -3.76 17.48 -3.95
CA GLY A 229 -2.36 17.91 -3.99
C GLY A 229 -1.68 17.78 -2.62
N ARG A 230 -2.37 18.17 -1.54
CA ARG A 230 -1.85 17.98 -0.16
C ARG A 230 -1.80 16.52 0.30
N ALA A 231 -2.61 15.64 -0.26
CA ALA A 231 -2.56 14.21 0.01
C ALA A 231 -1.38 13.56 -0.72
N GLY A 232 -1.06 13.99 -1.94
CA GLY A 232 0.09 13.53 -2.73
C GLY A 232 1.46 13.97 -2.20
N ALA A 233 1.51 14.99 -1.34
CA ALA A 233 2.73 15.54 -0.76
C ALA A 233 3.63 14.51 -0.03
N ALA A 234 3.09 13.37 0.42
CA ALA A 234 3.90 12.32 1.05
C ALA A 234 4.88 11.68 0.04
N ILE A 235 4.45 11.44 -1.21
CA ILE A 235 5.33 10.95 -2.27
C ILE A 235 6.30 12.05 -2.70
N GLU A 236 5.82 13.29 -2.85
CA GLU A 236 6.71 14.40 -3.22
C GLU A 236 7.85 14.59 -2.22
N ARG A 237 7.62 14.34 -0.93
CA ARG A 237 8.70 14.32 0.07
C ARG A 237 9.68 13.19 -0.20
N LEU A 238 9.22 11.96 -0.44
CA LEU A 238 10.09 10.82 -0.76
C LEU A 238 10.92 11.08 -2.03
N VAL A 239 10.31 11.63 -3.07
CA VAL A 239 11.01 12.03 -4.30
C VAL A 239 11.98 13.19 -4.03
N GLY A 240 11.60 14.13 -3.16
CA GLY A 240 12.42 15.26 -2.74
C GLY A 240 13.68 14.87 -1.95
N LEU A 241 13.73 13.66 -1.38
CA LEU A 241 14.93 13.12 -0.74
C LEU A 241 16.01 12.72 -1.75
N ARG A 242 15.68 12.55 -3.03
CA ARG A 242 16.66 12.14 -4.04
C ARG A 242 17.67 13.27 -4.26
N ALA A 243 18.96 12.96 -4.13
CA ALA A 243 20.02 13.89 -4.49
C ALA A 243 19.91 14.27 -5.98
N LYS A 244 20.31 15.49 -6.34
CA LYS A 244 20.33 15.94 -7.74
C LYS A 244 21.68 15.73 -8.41
N THR A 245 22.74 15.74 -7.61
CA THR A 245 24.13 15.60 -8.03
C THR A 245 24.84 14.64 -7.09
N ALA A 246 25.91 14.03 -7.57
CA ALA A 246 26.79 13.18 -6.79
C ALA A 246 28.24 13.60 -7.01
N ARG A 247 29.05 13.53 -5.97
CA ARG A 247 30.48 13.84 -6.03
C ARG A 247 31.25 12.54 -6.27
N VAL A 248 31.75 12.36 -7.50
CA VAL A 248 32.39 11.12 -7.94
C VAL A 248 33.89 11.34 -8.12
N ARG A 249 34.69 10.40 -7.60
CA ARG A 249 36.14 10.34 -7.82
C ARG A 249 36.43 9.65 -9.15
N ARG A 250 37.00 10.38 -10.11
CA ARG A 250 37.40 9.87 -11.44
C ARG A 250 38.90 10.10 -11.63
N GLY A 251 39.70 9.05 -11.43
CA GLY A 251 41.16 9.20 -11.34
C GLY A 251 41.54 9.93 -10.06
N ASP A 252 42.43 10.93 -10.15
CA ASP A 252 42.88 11.75 -9.02
C ASP A 252 41.98 12.98 -8.75
N GLU A 253 40.96 13.21 -9.59
CA GLU A 253 40.05 14.35 -9.45
C GLU A 253 38.68 13.95 -8.91
N ILE A 254 38.10 14.87 -8.15
CA ILE A 254 36.75 14.76 -7.59
C ILE A 254 35.84 15.72 -8.36
N VAL A 255 34.80 15.18 -9.02
CA VAL A 255 33.92 15.93 -9.91
C VAL A 255 32.47 15.78 -9.47
N ASP A 256 31.74 16.90 -9.39
CA ASP A 256 30.29 16.87 -9.19
C ASP A 256 29.58 16.58 -10.52
N VAL A 257 28.84 15.47 -10.57
CA VAL A 257 28.09 15.05 -11.77
C VAL A 257 26.58 15.02 -11.48
N PRO A 258 25.72 15.19 -12.50
CA PRO A 258 24.29 14.89 -12.38
C PRO A 258 24.09 13.44 -11.90
N LEU A 259 23.05 13.20 -11.09
CA LEU A 259 22.81 11.87 -10.52
C LEU A 259 22.64 10.79 -11.62
N GLU A 260 22.10 11.16 -12.78
CA GLU A 260 21.90 10.27 -13.93
C GLU A 260 23.22 9.82 -14.58
N ALA A 261 24.33 10.51 -14.31
CA ALA A 261 25.65 10.19 -14.84
C ALA A 261 26.49 9.28 -13.93
N VAL A 262 25.98 8.93 -12.74
CA VAL A 262 26.64 8.01 -11.79
C VAL A 262 26.48 6.57 -12.29
N ARG A 263 27.57 5.80 -12.26
CA ARG A 263 27.60 4.40 -12.71
C ARG A 263 27.92 3.46 -11.55
N VAL A 264 27.48 2.21 -11.69
CA VAL A 264 27.88 1.13 -10.78
C VAL A 264 29.41 1.01 -10.78
N GLY A 265 30.00 0.92 -9.59
CA GLY A 265 31.44 0.89 -9.35
C GLY A 265 32.09 2.25 -9.11
N ASP A 266 31.40 3.37 -9.37
CA ASP A 266 31.93 4.70 -9.07
C ASP A 266 32.21 4.86 -7.56
N LEU A 267 33.32 5.54 -7.23
CA LEU A 267 33.64 5.94 -5.85
C LEU A 267 33.03 7.31 -5.58
N VAL A 268 32.11 7.38 -4.63
CA VAL A 268 31.32 8.56 -4.32
C VAL A 268 31.68 9.08 -2.93
N GLU A 269 32.00 10.37 -2.84
CA GLU A 269 32.31 11.05 -1.58
C GLU A 269 31.07 11.76 -1.03
N VAL A 270 30.76 11.53 0.25
CA VAL A 270 29.64 12.17 0.95
C VAL A 270 30.15 12.93 2.17
N ARG A 271 29.85 14.22 2.25
CA ARG A 271 30.24 15.11 3.36
C ARG A 271 29.17 15.19 4.44
N PRO A 272 29.51 15.66 5.66
CA PRO A 272 28.53 15.90 6.71
C PRO A 272 27.43 16.85 6.21
N GLY A 273 26.17 16.48 6.44
CA GLY A 273 24.99 17.22 5.99
C GLY A 273 24.56 16.96 4.55
N GLU A 274 25.32 16.19 3.77
CA GLU A 274 24.93 15.80 2.41
C GLU A 274 24.03 14.54 2.42
N THR A 275 23.12 14.46 1.45
CA THR A 275 22.32 13.26 1.20
C THR A 275 23.14 12.24 0.43
N VAL A 276 23.05 10.98 0.82
CA VAL A 276 23.67 9.86 0.09
C VAL A 276 22.98 9.74 -1.29
N PRO A 277 23.70 9.82 -2.42
CA PRO A 277 23.06 9.96 -3.73
C PRO A 277 22.54 8.64 -4.32
N VAL A 278 23.23 7.52 -4.09
CA VAL A 278 22.92 6.18 -4.62
C VAL A 278 23.25 5.11 -3.57
N ASP A 279 22.84 3.87 -3.79
CA ASP A 279 23.12 2.77 -2.86
C ASP A 279 24.52 2.21 -3.09
N GLY A 280 25.17 1.75 -2.02
CA GLY A 280 26.45 1.07 -2.13
C GLY A 280 27.10 0.74 -0.80
N THR A 281 28.39 0.41 -0.85
CA THR A 281 29.14 -0.06 0.33
C THR A 281 30.28 0.89 0.68
N LEU A 282 30.40 1.28 1.95
CA LEU A 282 31.48 2.16 2.42
C LEU A 282 32.85 1.51 2.17
N THR A 283 33.72 2.26 1.51
CA THR A 283 35.10 1.84 1.27
C THR A 283 36.08 2.57 2.18
N GLU A 284 35.78 3.81 2.58
CA GLU A 284 36.67 4.66 3.39
C GLU A 284 35.87 5.53 4.36
N GLY A 285 36.41 5.77 5.55
CA GLY A 285 35.79 6.65 6.55
C GLY A 285 34.71 5.97 7.40
N ALA A 286 34.09 6.78 8.25
CA ALA A 286 32.97 6.36 9.10
C ALA A 286 32.12 7.57 9.47
N SER A 287 30.82 7.37 9.60
CA SER A 287 29.88 8.44 9.96
C SER A 287 28.66 7.89 10.69
N ARG A 288 27.77 8.80 11.10
CA ARG A 288 26.40 8.49 11.47
C ARG A 288 25.47 8.92 10.35
N VAL A 289 24.60 8.00 9.92
CA VAL A 289 23.63 8.22 8.85
C VAL A 289 22.24 8.17 9.43
N ASP A 290 21.45 9.21 9.16
CA ASP A 290 20.04 9.26 9.51
C ASP A 290 19.23 8.52 8.43
N GLU A 291 18.75 7.33 8.80
CA GLU A 291 17.92 6.46 7.97
C GLU A 291 16.44 6.54 8.38
N SER A 292 16.04 7.52 9.20
CA SER A 292 14.68 7.66 9.75
C SER A 292 13.57 7.69 8.70
N MET A 293 13.87 8.20 7.51
CA MET A 293 12.91 8.22 6.39
C MET A 293 12.63 6.83 5.80
N LEU A 294 13.55 5.87 5.97
CA LEU A 294 13.43 4.51 5.50
C LEU A 294 12.96 3.57 6.61
N THR A 295 13.57 3.71 7.80
CA THR A 295 13.36 2.80 8.93
C THR A 295 12.27 3.29 9.88
N GLY A 296 11.93 4.57 9.87
CA GLY A 296 11.07 5.21 10.87
C GLY A 296 11.77 5.45 12.21
N GLU A 297 13.03 5.04 12.38
CA GLU A 297 13.78 5.22 13.63
C GLU A 297 14.45 6.59 13.68
N PRO A 298 14.21 7.41 14.73
CA PRO A 298 14.70 8.78 14.77
C PRO A 298 16.20 8.90 15.09
N THR A 299 16.89 7.80 15.42
CA THR A 299 18.27 7.82 15.89
C THR A 299 19.24 7.46 14.75
N PRO A 300 20.24 8.31 14.43
CA PRO A 300 21.20 8.00 13.38
C PRO A 300 22.05 6.76 13.67
N VAL A 301 22.18 5.89 12.66
CA VAL A 301 22.92 4.62 12.71
C VAL A 301 24.39 4.88 12.40
N ARG A 302 25.30 4.21 13.13
CA ARG A 302 26.74 4.29 12.86
C ARG A 302 27.09 3.39 11.67
N LYS A 303 27.86 3.93 10.72
CA LYS A 303 28.36 3.22 9.53
C LYS A 303 29.88 3.36 9.45
N GLY A 304 30.57 2.26 9.16
CA GLY A 304 32.00 2.16 8.94
C GLY A 304 32.32 1.41 7.64
N GLN A 305 33.62 1.16 7.41
CA GLN A 305 34.10 0.45 6.24
C GLN A 305 33.45 -0.95 6.14
N GLY A 306 32.92 -1.28 4.95
CA GLY A 306 32.19 -2.52 4.68
C GLY A 306 30.70 -2.46 4.96
N ASP A 307 30.19 -1.41 5.62
CA ASP A 307 28.76 -1.25 5.85
C ASP A 307 28.05 -0.71 4.61
N ALA A 308 26.82 -1.17 4.37
CA ALA A 308 25.98 -0.65 3.31
C ALA A 308 25.37 0.72 3.67
N VAL A 309 25.27 1.59 2.67
CA VAL A 309 24.57 2.88 2.70
C VAL A 309 23.53 2.95 1.60
N THR A 310 22.44 3.64 1.92
CA THR A 310 21.26 3.74 1.05
C THR A 310 21.06 5.16 0.55
N GLY A 311 20.77 5.31 -0.73
CA GLY A 311 20.45 6.58 -1.36
C GLY A 311 19.21 7.24 -0.75
N GLY A 312 19.26 8.56 -0.60
CA GLY A 312 18.22 9.38 0.03
C GLY A 312 18.35 9.54 1.56
N THR A 313 19.26 8.82 2.20
CA THR A 313 19.57 8.98 3.64
C THR A 313 20.48 10.19 3.88
N LEU A 314 20.42 10.76 5.08
CA LEU A 314 21.17 11.97 5.41
C LEU A 314 22.44 11.64 6.19
N ASN A 315 23.60 12.02 5.66
CA ASN A 315 24.84 11.94 6.40
C ASN A 315 24.91 13.05 7.45
N THR A 316 25.26 12.75 8.70
CA THR A 316 25.17 13.74 9.79
C THR A 316 26.52 14.34 10.17
N THR A 317 27.51 13.55 10.60
CA THR A 317 28.71 14.07 11.28
C THR A 317 30.04 13.86 10.56
N GLY A 318 30.31 12.68 10.01
CA GLY A 318 31.58 12.31 9.36
C GLY A 318 31.53 12.43 7.83
N ALA A 319 32.69 12.35 7.19
CA ALA A 319 32.79 12.18 5.74
C ALA A 319 33.17 10.73 5.42
N PHE A 320 32.65 10.20 4.32
CA PHE A 320 33.01 8.85 3.88
C PHE A 320 33.00 8.75 2.36
N THR A 321 33.77 7.78 1.85
CA THR A 321 33.72 7.34 0.46
C THR A 321 33.04 5.99 0.39
N PHE A 322 32.13 5.80 -0.55
CA PHE A 322 31.50 4.50 -0.80
C PHE A 322 31.56 4.13 -2.28
N ARG A 323 31.51 2.84 -2.58
CA ARG A 323 31.41 2.33 -3.95
C ARG A 323 29.94 2.16 -4.31
N ALA A 324 29.49 2.80 -5.39
CA ALA A 324 28.13 2.68 -5.90
C ALA A 324 27.85 1.24 -6.36
N GLU A 325 26.76 0.64 -5.90
CA GLU A 325 26.34 -0.72 -6.27
C GLU A 325 25.02 -0.72 -7.05
N LYS A 326 24.04 0.08 -6.62
CA LYS A 326 22.76 0.24 -7.30
C LYS A 326 22.52 1.71 -7.64
N VAL A 327 22.18 2.00 -8.90
CA VAL A 327 21.97 3.36 -9.42
C VAL A 327 20.63 3.46 -10.17
N GLY A 328 20.12 4.68 -10.34
CA GLY A 328 18.88 4.90 -11.10
C GLY A 328 17.67 4.14 -10.53
N SER A 329 17.00 3.37 -11.38
CA SER A 329 15.81 2.57 -11.04
C SER A 329 16.11 1.38 -10.11
N GLU A 330 17.37 0.98 -9.97
CA GLU A 330 17.77 -0.15 -9.13
C GLU A 330 17.98 0.25 -7.66
N THR A 331 17.98 1.55 -7.36
CA THR A 331 18.10 2.04 -5.98
C THR A 331 16.90 1.64 -5.12
N MET A 332 17.13 1.46 -3.82
CA MET A 332 16.10 1.17 -2.82
C MET A 332 15.05 2.28 -2.80
N LEU A 333 15.46 3.56 -2.83
CA LEU A 333 14.52 4.68 -2.90
C LEU A 333 13.63 4.62 -4.15
N ALA A 334 14.18 4.28 -5.32
CA ALA A 334 13.38 4.10 -6.53
C ALA A 334 12.42 2.91 -6.41
N ALA A 335 12.84 1.81 -5.76
CA ALA A 335 11.97 0.68 -5.48
C ALA A 335 10.81 1.06 -4.55
N ILE A 336 11.08 1.83 -3.49
CA ILE A 336 10.06 2.37 -2.57
C ILE A 336 9.05 3.22 -3.33
N ILE A 337 9.53 4.16 -4.16
CA ILE A 337 8.65 5.04 -4.95
C ILE A 337 7.74 4.19 -5.85
N ARG A 338 8.30 3.21 -6.58
CA ARG A 338 7.49 2.30 -7.42
C ARG A 338 6.47 1.51 -6.62
N MET A 339 6.83 0.96 -5.46
CA MET A 339 5.90 0.21 -4.61
C MET A 339 4.76 1.08 -4.09
N VAL A 340 5.07 2.28 -3.60
CA VAL A 340 4.05 3.23 -3.13
C VAL A 340 3.13 3.66 -4.27
N GLU A 341 3.68 3.96 -5.46
CA GLU A 341 2.90 4.27 -6.66
C GLU A 341 2.02 3.09 -7.10
N ALA A 342 2.53 1.86 -7.09
CA ALA A 342 1.79 0.67 -7.44
C ALA A 342 0.63 0.41 -6.46
N ALA A 343 0.86 0.60 -5.15
CA ALA A 343 -0.19 0.45 -4.15
C ALA A 343 -1.28 1.54 -4.24
N GLN A 344 -0.91 2.79 -4.53
CA GLN A 344 -1.89 3.83 -4.85
C GLN A 344 -2.59 3.58 -6.18
N GLY A 345 -1.90 2.88 -7.10
CA GLY A 345 -2.30 2.38 -8.39
C GLY A 345 -3.44 1.36 -8.35
N ALA A 346 -3.47 0.52 -7.32
CA ALA A 346 -4.31 -0.66 -7.29
C ALA A 346 -5.78 -0.37 -6.98
N LYS A 347 -6.67 -1.00 -7.75
CA LYS A 347 -8.12 -0.95 -7.52
C LYS A 347 -8.51 -1.91 -6.41
N LEU A 348 -8.98 -1.38 -5.29
CA LEU A 348 -9.43 -2.20 -4.18
C LEU A 348 -10.83 -2.80 -4.41
N PRO A 349 -11.14 -3.96 -3.80
CA PRO A 349 -12.49 -4.53 -3.80
C PRO A 349 -13.57 -3.53 -3.35
N ILE A 350 -13.28 -2.68 -2.35
CA ILE A 350 -14.21 -1.65 -1.89
C ILE A 350 -14.52 -0.60 -2.97
N GLN A 351 -13.55 -0.24 -3.81
CA GLN A 351 -13.77 0.68 -4.93
C GLN A 351 -14.62 0.03 -6.02
N ALA A 352 -14.40 -1.26 -6.30
CA ALA A 352 -15.24 -2.01 -7.23
C ALA A 352 -16.70 -2.13 -6.75
N ALA A 353 -16.92 -2.24 -5.44
CA ALA A 353 -18.26 -2.19 -4.86
C ALA A 353 -18.93 -0.82 -5.08
N VAL A 354 -18.20 0.28 -4.86
CA VAL A 354 -18.68 1.64 -5.10
C VAL A 354 -19.05 1.88 -6.58
N ASP A 355 -18.23 1.38 -7.51
CA ASP A 355 -18.51 1.44 -8.95
C ASP A 355 -19.81 0.69 -9.32
N ARG A 356 -20.10 -0.42 -8.62
CA ARG A 356 -21.36 -1.17 -8.80
C ARG A 356 -22.56 -0.37 -8.29
N VAL A 357 -22.43 0.29 -7.14
CA VAL A 357 -23.52 1.14 -6.60
C VAL A 357 -23.79 2.32 -7.53
N THR A 358 -22.75 3.02 -7.99
CA THR A 358 -22.89 4.18 -8.89
C THR A 358 -23.64 3.83 -10.18
N ARG A 359 -23.42 2.62 -10.73
CA ARG A 359 -24.12 2.14 -11.94
C ARG A 359 -25.64 2.05 -11.80
N VAL A 360 -26.13 1.77 -10.60
CA VAL A 360 -27.57 1.69 -10.32
C VAL A 360 -28.10 3.04 -9.83
N PHE A 361 -27.30 3.74 -9.02
CA PHE A 361 -27.67 4.99 -8.38
C PHE A 361 -27.96 6.11 -9.39
N VAL A 362 -27.11 6.28 -10.41
CA VAL A 362 -27.28 7.38 -11.39
C VAL A 362 -28.60 7.26 -12.19
N PRO A 363 -28.93 6.10 -12.80
CA PRO A 363 -30.23 5.93 -13.45
C PRO A 363 -31.42 6.09 -12.50
N ALA A 364 -31.32 5.58 -11.26
CA ALA A 364 -32.38 5.70 -10.27
C ALA A 364 -32.67 7.16 -9.90
N VAL A 365 -31.62 7.98 -9.74
CA VAL A 365 -31.73 9.42 -9.48
C VAL A 365 -32.37 10.15 -10.66
N MET A 366 -31.98 9.82 -11.90
CA MET A 366 -32.59 10.43 -13.08
C MET A 366 -34.08 10.10 -13.17
N ALA A 367 -34.45 8.85 -12.90
CA ALA A 367 -35.85 8.44 -12.82
C ALA A 367 -36.59 9.18 -11.69
N ALA A 368 -35.97 9.32 -10.51
CA ALA A 368 -36.54 10.07 -9.39
C ALA A 368 -36.73 11.56 -9.71
N ALA A 369 -35.78 12.18 -10.42
CA ALA A 369 -35.90 13.57 -10.87
C ALA A 369 -37.02 13.75 -11.90
N ALA A 370 -37.14 12.83 -12.87
CA ALA A 370 -38.23 12.84 -13.84
C ALA A 370 -39.60 12.64 -13.15
N LEU A 371 -39.68 11.71 -12.20
CA LEU A 371 -40.89 11.50 -11.40
C LEU A 371 -41.23 12.74 -10.57
N THR A 372 -40.24 13.37 -9.96
CA THR A 372 -40.39 14.62 -9.20
C THR A 372 -40.94 15.73 -10.10
N PHE A 373 -40.37 15.89 -11.29
CA PHE A 373 -40.84 16.86 -12.28
C PHE A 373 -42.33 16.66 -12.61
N VAL A 374 -42.73 15.42 -12.93
CA VAL A 374 -44.11 15.08 -13.25
C VAL A 374 -45.04 15.27 -12.05
N ALA A 375 -44.62 14.85 -10.86
CA ALA A 375 -45.42 14.99 -9.64
C ALA A 375 -45.68 16.46 -9.32
N TRP A 376 -44.67 17.33 -9.40
CA TRP A 376 -44.84 18.77 -9.19
C TRP A 376 -45.69 19.42 -10.28
N LEU A 377 -45.56 18.99 -11.54
CA LEU A 377 -46.42 19.50 -12.62
C LEU A 377 -47.92 19.24 -12.36
N VAL A 378 -48.24 18.07 -11.81
CA VAL A 378 -49.64 17.62 -11.58
C VAL A 378 -50.19 18.10 -10.23
N LEU A 379 -49.37 18.10 -9.18
CA LEU A 379 -49.83 18.32 -7.80
C LEU A 379 -49.61 19.76 -7.30
N ALA A 380 -48.65 20.51 -7.87
CA ALA A 380 -48.38 21.86 -7.39
C ALA A 380 -49.45 22.85 -7.88
N PRO A 381 -49.77 23.90 -7.09
CA PRO A 381 -50.65 24.97 -7.52
C PRO A 381 -50.15 25.62 -8.82
N ALA A 382 -51.08 25.94 -9.73
CA ALA A 382 -50.73 26.64 -10.97
C ALA A 382 -50.22 28.06 -10.67
N PRO A 383 -49.14 28.52 -11.34
CA PRO A 383 -48.38 27.84 -12.40
C PRO A 383 -47.33 26.84 -11.85
N SER A 384 -47.43 25.56 -12.25
CA SER A 384 -46.62 24.46 -11.69
C SER A 384 -45.29 24.21 -12.40
N LEU A 385 -45.08 24.76 -13.61
CA LEU A 385 -43.91 24.47 -14.44
C LEU A 385 -42.58 24.92 -13.79
N GLY A 386 -42.51 26.15 -13.27
CA GLY A 386 -41.32 26.67 -12.60
C GLY A 386 -40.92 25.83 -11.38
N PRO A 387 -41.82 25.63 -10.40
CA PRO A 387 -41.56 24.76 -9.25
C PRO A 387 -41.16 23.33 -9.62
N ALA A 388 -41.77 22.75 -10.67
CA ALA A 388 -41.42 21.43 -11.16
C ALA A 388 -39.98 21.35 -11.70
N VAL A 389 -39.56 22.34 -12.49
CA VAL A 389 -38.17 22.43 -12.99
C VAL A 389 -37.20 22.58 -11.81
N VAL A 390 -37.49 23.45 -10.86
CA VAL A 390 -36.63 23.70 -9.69
C VAL A 390 -36.47 22.43 -8.85
N ALA A 391 -37.55 21.73 -8.54
CA ALA A 391 -37.52 20.50 -7.74
C ALA A 391 -36.74 19.37 -8.46
N ALA A 392 -36.97 19.18 -9.76
CA ALA A 392 -36.25 18.18 -10.54
C ALA A 392 -34.74 18.48 -10.62
N VAL A 393 -34.38 19.75 -10.86
CA VAL A 393 -32.97 20.20 -10.88
C VAL A 393 -32.32 20.05 -9.50
N ALA A 394 -33.03 20.37 -8.42
CA ALA A 394 -32.55 20.16 -7.05
C ALA A 394 -32.23 18.68 -6.78
N VAL A 395 -33.09 17.75 -7.21
CA VAL A 395 -32.86 16.29 -7.10
C VAL A 395 -31.62 15.85 -7.90
N LEU A 396 -31.46 16.32 -9.13
CA LEU A 396 -30.29 15.97 -9.96
C LEU A 396 -28.97 16.46 -9.34
N ILE A 397 -28.96 17.68 -8.80
CA ILE A 397 -27.75 18.29 -8.21
C ILE A 397 -27.41 17.64 -6.88
N ILE A 398 -28.40 17.51 -5.98
CA ILE A 398 -28.14 16.96 -4.65
C ILE A 398 -27.68 15.51 -4.72
N ALA A 399 -28.01 14.80 -5.79
CA ALA A 399 -27.59 13.44 -6.01
C ALA A 399 -26.17 13.29 -6.60
N CYS A 400 -25.39 14.36 -6.83
CA CYS A 400 -24.02 14.16 -7.32
C CYS A 400 -23.18 13.34 -6.33
N PRO A 401 -22.62 12.17 -6.75
CA PRO A 401 -21.72 11.38 -5.93
C PRO A 401 -20.27 11.92 -5.99
N CYS A 402 -20.09 13.24 -5.95
CA CYS A 402 -18.81 13.90 -6.17
C CYS A 402 -17.75 13.46 -5.13
N ALA A 403 -18.12 13.44 -3.84
CA ALA A 403 -17.24 13.01 -2.74
C ALA A 403 -16.91 11.50 -2.76
N MET A 404 -17.74 10.70 -3.42
CA MET A 404 -17.60 9.24 -3.47
C MET A 404 -16.40 8.81 -4.31
N GLY A 405 -16.16 9.49 -5.44
CA GLY A 405 -15.00 9.24 -6.29
C GLY A 405 -13.66 9.59 -5.62
N LEU A 406 -13.70 10.30 -4.49
CA LEU A 406 -12.54 10.72 -3.70
C LEU A 406 -12.31 9.90 -2.44
N ALA A 407 -13.39 9.42 -1.82
CA ALA A 407 -13.39 8.79 -0.51
C ALA A 407 -12.33 7.70 -0.38
N THR A 408 -12.27 6.81 -1.37
CA THR A 408 -11.34 5.70 -1.38
C THR A 408 -9.92 6.12 -1.78
N PRO A 409 -9.69 6.77 -2.95
CA PRO A 409 -8.32 7.08 -3.40
C PRO A 409 -7.54 8.00 -2.45
N VAL A 410 -8.19 9.01 -1.86
CA VAL A 410 -7.51 9.95 -0.95
C VAL A 410 -7.11 9.26 0.35
N SER A 411 -7.97 8.40 0.89
CA SER A 411 -7.66 7.64 2.11
C SER A 411 -6.49 6.68 1.90
N ILE A 412 -6.45 6.01 0.75
CA ILE A 412 -5.33 5.12 0.36
C ILE A 412 -4.05 5.94 0.22
N MET A 413 -4.08 7.03 -0.54
CA MET A 413 -2.91 7.88 -0.77
C MET A 413 -2.29 8.39 0.54
N VAL A 414 -3.12 8.88 1.46
CA VAL A 414 -2.64 9.33 2.78
C VAL A 414 -2.20 8.15 3.64
N GLY A 415 -2.93 7.03 3.63
CA GLY A 415 -2.63 5.84 4.41
C GLY A 415 -1.34 5.14 4.01
N THR A 416 -1.12 4.91 2.72
CA THR A 416 0.11 4.28 2.19
C THR A 416 1.30 5.22 2.27
N GLY A 417 1.10 6.54 2.06
CA GLY A 417 2.13 7.54 2.29
C GLY A 417 2.57 7.56 3.76
N ARG A 418 1.62 7.50 4.69
CA ARG A 418 1.93 7.41 6.13
C ARG A 418 2.58 6.08 6.51
N ALA A 419 2.19 4.98 5.88
CA ALA A 419 2.81 3.68 6.08
C ALA A 419 4.29 3.70 5.68
N ALA A 420 4.62 4.30 4.52
CA ALA A 420 5.99 4.44 4.06
C ALA A 420 6.84 5.28 5.01
N GLU A 421 6.31 6.39 5.54
CA GLU A 421 6.98 7.19 6.58
C GLU A 421 7.24 6.41 7.89
N LEU A 422 6.53 5.30 8.11
CA LEU A 422 6.67 4.42 9.28
C LEU A 422 7.40 3.10 8.93
N GLY A 423 8.10 3.04 7.81
CA GLY A 423 8.87 1.86 7.39
C GLY A 423 8.02 0.67 6.92
N VAL A 424 6.74 0.88 6.61
CA VAL A 424 5.81 -0.16 6.12
C VAL A 424 5.42 0.13 4.68
N LEU A 425 5.81 -0.76 3.76
CA LEU A 425 5.55 -0.61 2.33
C LEU A 425 4.51 -1.61 1.87
N PHE A 426 3.35 -1.11 1.44
CA PHE A 426 2.37 -1.92 0.74
C PHE A 426 2.80 -1.98 -0.73
N ARG A 427 3.05 -3.18 -1.27
CA ARG A 427 3.34 -3.35 -2.70
C ARG A 427 2.05 -3.51 -3.50
N LYS A 428 1.13 -4.33 -2.99
CA LYS A 428 -0.20 -4.51 -3.58
C LYS A 428 -1.20 -3.68 -2.78
N GLY A 429 -1.95 -2.81 -3.45
CA GLY A 429 -2.90 -1.95 -2.73
C GLY A 429 -4.09 -2.70 -2.13
N ASP A 430 -4.45 -3.88 -2.67
CA ASP A 430 -5.48 -4.75 -2.09
C ASP A 430 -5.05 -5.42 -0.77
N ALA A 431 -3.74 -5.56 -0.54
CA ALA A 431 -3.17 -6.05 0.71
C ALA A 431 -3.56 -5.16 1.90
N LEU A 432 -3.75 -3.86 1.66
CA LEU A 432 -4.23 -2.93 2.68
C LEU A 432 -5.66 -3.27 3.15
N GLN A 433 -6.50 -3.86 2.30
CA GLN A 433 -7.81 -4.36 2.70
C GLN A 433 -7.72 -5.77 3.29
N ARG A 434 -7.00 -6.71 2.65
CA ARG A 434 -6.83 -8.08 3.14
C ARG A 434 -6.24 -8.11 4.55
N LEU A 435 -5.24 -7.27 4.84
CA LEU A 435 -4.57 -7.20 6.15
C LEU A 435 -5.50 -6.75 7.29
N ARG A 436 -6.59 -6.02 6.99
CA ARG A 436 -7.61 -5.64 7.98
C ARG A 436 -8.36 -6.87 8.48
N ASP A 437 -8.65 -7.78 7.56
CA ASP A 437 -9.53 -8.94 7.76
C ASP A 437 -8.78 -10.15 8.35
N VAL A 438 -7.45 -10.07 8.42
CA VAL A 438 -6.57 -11.04 9.08
C VAL A 438 -6.94 -11.20 10.56
N ARG A 439 -6.95 -12.46 10.99
CA ARG A 439 -7.25 -12.89 12.37
C ARG A 439 -6.07 -13.59 13.02
N THR A 440 -5.19 -14.19 12.23
CA THR A 440 -4.03 -14.94 12.70
C THR A 440 -2.79 -14.41 12.01
N VAL A 441 -1.75 -14.12 12.79
CA VAL A 441 -0.41 -13.80 12.26
C VAL A 441 0.50 -14.99 12.54
N ALA A 442 0.94 -15.64 11.48
CA ALA A 442 1.88 -16.74 11.50
C ALA A 442 3.29 -16.21 11.26
N PHE A 443 4.24 -16.57 12.09
CA PHE A 443 5.64 -16.17 11.98
C PHE A 443 6.49 -17.37 11.57
N ASP A 444 7.42 -17.15 10.65
CA ASP A 444 8.62 -17.98 10.64
C ASP A 444 9.42 -17.75 11.93
N LYS A 445 10.14 -18.77 12.38
CA LYS A 445 10.98 -18.63 13.57
C LYS A 445 12.31 -17.95 13.22
N THR A 446 13.07 -18.56 12.31
CA THR A 446 14.49 -18.29 12.13
C THR A 446 14.67 -16.98 11.35
N GLY A 447 15.47 -16.06 11.88
CA GLY A 447 15.67 -14.74 11.26
C GLY A 447 14.49 -13.77 11.41
N THR A 448 13.31 -14.28 11.81
CA THR A 448 12.10 -13.48 12.03
C THR A 448 11.84 -13.21 13.52
N LEU A 449 11.48 -14.23 14.30
CA LEU A 449 11.33 -14.09 15.76
C LEU A 449 12.71 -13.99 16.46
N THR A 450 13.72 -14.57 15.83
CA THR A 450 15.11 -14.68 16.29
C THR A 450 16.07 -13.88 15.42
N GLU A 451 17.31 -13.71 15.89
CA GLU A 451 18.36 -12.97 15.16
C GLU A 451 18.82 -13.64 13.85
N GLY A 452 18.48 -14.93 13.64
CA GLY A 452 18.94 -15.70 12.49
C GLY A 452 20.43 -16.04 12.56
N ARG A 453 21.02 -15.92 13.76
CA ARG A 453 22.45 -16.12 14.03
C ARG A 453 22.60 -17.10 15.19
N PRO A 454 22.43 -18.41 14.93
CA PRO A 454 22.59 -19.43 15.95
C PRO A 454 23.98 -19.37 16.59
N ARG A 455 24.05 -19.62 17.90
CA ARG A 455 25.31 -19.66 18.65
C ARG A 455 25.36 -20.90 19.53
N LEU A 456 26.58 -21.44 19.72
CA LEU A 456 26.82 -22.45 20.73
C LEU A 456 26.53 -21.87 22.12
N THR A 457 25.59 -22.48 22.83
CA THR A 457 25.19 -22.07 24.18
C THR A 457 25.77 -22.99 25.25
N ASP A 458 25.72 -24.31 25.02
CA ASP A 458 26.20 -25.30 25.98
C ASP A 458 26.94 -26.42 25.26
N LEU A 459 27.95 -26.95 25.95
CA LEU A 459 28.67 -28.14 25.57
C LEU A 459 28.87 -28.97 26.83
N ILE A 460 28.09 -30.05 26.96
CA ILE A 460 28.10 -30.96 28.10
C ILE A 460 28.84 -32.22 27.66
N LEU A 461 29.94 -32.55 28.34
CA LEU A 461 30.84 -33.62 27.94
C LEU A 461 30.50 -34.93 28.66
N ALA A 462 30.82 -36.05 28.00
CA ALA A 462 30.82 -37.37 28.62
C ALA A 462 32.16 -37.63 29.32
N ASP A 463 32.17 -38.54 30.28
CA ASP A 463 33.39 -38.88 31.02
C ASP A 463 34.50 -39.38 30.08
N GLY A 464 35.70 -38.80 30.26
CA GLY A 464 36.89 -39.15 29.47
C GLY A 464 37.05 -38.36 28.16
N PHE A 465 36.25 -37.32 27.92
CA PHE A 465 36.43 -36.41 26.78
C PHE A 465 36.84 -35.00 27.23
N LEU A 466 37.72 -34.37 26.45
CA LEU A 466 38.12 -32.97 26.66
C LEU A 466 37.28 -32.03 25.79
N ARG A 467 36.97 -30.85 26.35
CA ARG A 467 36.11 -29.84 25.71
C ARG A 467 36.60 -29.48 24.31
N ASP A 468 37.87 -29.11 24.22
CA ASP A 468 38.47 -28.56 23.02
C ASP A 468 38.64 -29.63 21.93
N ASP A 469 38.99 -30.86 22.31
CA ASP A 469 39.08 -31.99 21.38
C ASP A 469 37.72 -32.33 20.75
N VAL A 470 36.65 -32.33 21.56
CA VAL A 470 35.29 -32.59 21.07
C VAL A 470 34.82 -31.44 20.20
N LEU A 471 35.01 -30.19 20.63
CA LEU A 471 34.58 -29.01 19.86
C LEU A 471 35.31 -28.92 18.52
N ALA A 472 36.63 -29.18 18.49
CA ALA A 472 37.42 -29.20 17.26
C ALA A 472 36.97 -30.33 16.32
N ALA A 473 36.70 -31.54 16.85
CA ALA A 473 36.20 -32.65 16.06
C ALA A 473 34.80 -32.38 15.47
N VAL A 474 33.88 -31.84 16.27
CA VAL A 474 32.53 -31.44 15.84
C VAL A 474 32.61 -30.35 14.77
N ALA A 475 33.41 -29.31 15.01
CA ALA A 475 33.61 -28.22 14.04
C ALA A 475 34.23 -28.71 12.73
N ALA A 476 35.13 -29.69 12.78
CA ALA A 476 35.73 -30.28 11.57
C ALA A 476 34.71 -31.00 10.69
N VAL A 477 33.78 -31.75 11.29
CA VAL A 477 32.66 -32.37 10.55
C VAL A 477 31.74 -31.29 9.98
N GLU A 478 31.37 -30.33 10.81
CA GLU A 478 30.40 -29.28 10.46
C GLU A 478 30.95 -28.24 9.48
N ALA A 479 32.28 -28.10 9.33
CA ALA A 479 32.90 -27.23 8.33
C ALA A 479 32.55 -27.60 6.87
N ARG A 480 32.00 -28.80 6.64
CA ARG A 480 31.54 -29.28 5.32
C ARG A 480 30.02 -29.12 5.13
N SER A 481 29.30 -28.65 6.16
CA SER A 481 27.86 -28.46 6.17
C SER A 481 27.50 -26.99 5.99
N GLU A 482 26.52 -26.70 5.14
CA GLU A 482 25.99 -25.35 4.93
C GLU A 482 24.87 -24.99 5.93
N HIS A 483 24.57 -25.89 6.87
CA HIS A 483 23.49 -25.70 7.83
C HIS A 483 23.82 -24.57 8.82
N PRO A 484 22.90 -23.67 9.20
CA PRO A 484 23.17 -22.57 10.15
C PRO A 484 23.79 -23.01 11.49
N ILE A 485 23.32 -24.14 12.03
CA ILE A 485 23.91 -24.79 13.23
C ILE A 485 25.40 -25.11 13.02
N ALA A 486 25.79 -25.60 11.85
CA ALA A 486 27.17 -25.95 11.52
C ALA A 486 28.07 -24.72 11.62
N THR A 487 27.64 -23.61 11.02
CA THR A 487 28.32 -22.32 11.09
C THR A 487 28.51 -21.85 12.52
N ALA A 488 27.51 -22.04 13.40
CA ALA A 488 27.59 -21.68 14.82
C ALA A 488 28.67 -22.48 15.57
N LEU A 489 28.79 -23.78 15.27
CA LEU A 489 29.76 -24.67 15.90
C LEU A 489 31.19 -24.40 15.40
N VAL A 490 31.34 -24.15 14.10
CA VAL A 490 32.61 -23.75 13.49
C VAL A 490 33.07 -22.39 14.02
N ALA A 491 32.15 -21.41 14.15
CA ALA A 491 32.45 -20.11 14.73
C ALA A 491 32.90 -20.25 16.19
N ALA A 492 32.22 -21.06 17.00
CA ALA A 492 32.60 -21.29 18.39
C ALA A 492 34.01 -21.91 18.52
N ALA A 493 34.38 -22.84 17.64
CA ALA A 493 35.74 -23.40 17.62
C ALA A 493 36.80 -22.36 17.23
N ARG A 494 36.50 -21.51 16.25
CA ARG A 494 37.39 -20.41 15.83
C ARG A 494 37.56 -19.35 16.92
N ASP A 495 36.48 -18.95 17.58
CA ASP A 495 36.50 -17.97 18.68
C ASP A 495 37.29 -18.50 19.89
N ALA A 496 37.32 -19.83 20.07
CA ALA A 496 38.15 -20.50 21.05
C ALA A 496 39.61 -20.71 20.61
N GLY A 497 39.99 -20.31 19.39
CA GLY A 497 41.35 -20.46 18.86
C GLY A 497 41.76 -21.90 18.55
N LEU A 498 40.79 -22.80 18.30
CA LEU A 498 41.04 -24.22 18.05
C LEU A 498 41.41 -24.49 16.60
N ASP A 499 42.33 -25.43 16.39
CA ASP A 499 42.75 -25.87 15.06
C ASP A 499 41.76 -26.92 14.52
N VAL A 500 41.08 -26.58 13.42
CA VAL A 500 40.00 -27.41 12.85
C VAL A 500 40.58 -28.30 11.75
N ALA A 501 40.82 -29.57 12.08
CA ALA A 501 41.39 -30.55 11.14
C ALA A 501 40.48 -30.82 9.93
N ALA A 502 41.06 -31.26 8.82
CA ALA A 502 40.30 -31.63 7.64
C ALA A 502 39.49 -32.92 7.87
N ALA A 503 38.21 -32.89 7.52
CA ALA A 503 37.32 -34.04 7.58
C ALA A 503 37.20 -34.75 6.23
N THR A 504 37.17 -36.08 6.22
CA THR A 504 37.04 -36.92 5.02
C THR A 504 35.85 -37.87 5.12
N GLY A 505 35.21 -38.18 3.98
CA GLY A 505 34.06 -39.09 3.94
C GLY A 505 32.77 -38.50 4.51
N PHE A 506 32.56 -37.19 4.35
CA PHE A 506 31.37 -36.48 4.84
C PHE A 506 30.08 -37.05 4.25
N THR A 507 29.10 -37.29 5.11
CA THR A 507 27.73 -37.70 4.77
C THR A 507 26.73 -36.86 5.57
N ALA A 508 25.64 -36.44 4.92
CA ALA A 508 24.58 -35.67 5.54
C ALA A 508 23.23 -36.40 5.38
N GLU A 509 22.49 -36.53 6.47
CA GLU A 509 21.15 -37.10 6.51
C GLU A 509 20.14 -36.00 6.86
N PRO A 510 19.39 -35.47 5.88
CA PRO A 510 18.46 -34.36 6.09
C PRO A 510 17.49 -34.63 7.24
N GLY A 511 17.37 -33.67 8.16
CA GLY A 511 16.53 -33.78 9.35
C GLY A 511 17.10 -34.67 10.48
N ARG A 512 18.30 -35.25 10.32
CA ARG A 512 18.88 -36.18 11.31
C ARG A 512 20.26 -35.78 11.81
N GLY A 513 21.20 -35.44 10.93
CA GLY A 513 22.57 -35.06 11.31
C GLY A 513 23.62 -35.27 10.22
N VAL A 514 24.89 -35.23 10.62
CA VAL A 514 26.06 -35.37 9.77
C VAL A 514 27.07 -36.36 10.36
N ALA A 515 27.83 -37.03 9.51
CA ALA A 515 28.91 -37.94 9.92
C ALA A 515 30.13 -37.78 9.00
N SER A 516 31.33 -37.87 9.57
CA SER A 516 32.59 -37.78 8.83
C SER A 516 33.75 -38.37 9.63
N THR A 517 34.92 -38.52 9.00
CA THR A 517 36.16 -38.96 9.68
C THR A 517 37.09 -37.77 9.89
N VAL A 518 37.56 -37.55 11.11
CA VAL A 518 38.45 -36.43 11.49
C VAL A 518 39.70 -36.98 12.17
N GLY A 519 40.88 -36.77 11.58
CA GLY A 519 42.14 -37.29 12.14
C GLY A 519 42.15 -38.81 12.32
N GLY A 520 41.44 -39.56 11.46
CA GLY A 520 41.31 -41.01 11.54
C GLY A 520 40.22 -41.53 12.50
N ARG A 521 39.52 -40.64 13.21
CA ARG A 521 38.42 -41.00 14.13
C ARG A 521 37.06 -40.79 13.47
N ALA A 522 36.11 -41.69 13.74
CA ALA A 522 34.75 -41.57 13.24
C ALA A 522 33.97 -40.58 14.12
N VAL A 523 33.39 -39.53 13.53
CA VAL A 523 32.64 -38.49 14.25
C VAL A 523 31.24 -38.37 13.67
N VAL A 524 30.24 -38.40 14.55
CA VAL A 524 28.82 -38.27 14.20
C VAL A 524 28.20 -37.16 15.05
N VAL A 525 27.46 -36.26 14.42
CA VAL A 525 26.76 -35.15 15.08
C VAL A 525 25.31 -35.14 14.63
N GLY A 526 24.34 -35.20 15.54
CA GLY A 526 22.93 -35.17 15.15
C GLY A 526 21.93 -35.46 16.25
N SER A 527 20.73 -35.85 15.84
CA SER A 527 19.59 -36.14 16.72
C SER A 527 19.78 -37.42 17.54
N ALA A 528 18.99 -37.57 18.62
CA ALA A 528 18.93 -38.81 19.39
C ALA A 528 18.49 -40.02 18.55
N ALA A 529 17.71 -39.81 17.48
CA ALA A 529 17.31 -40.88 16.56
C ALA A 529 18.51 -41.42 15.77
N LEU A 530 19.37 -40.53 15.27
CA LEU A 530 20.61 -40.92 14.58
C LEU A 530 21.55 -41.70 15.50
N MET A 531 21.68 -41.28 16.77
CA MET A 531 22.49 -42.01 17.76
C MET A 531 22.00 -43.45 17.95
N ARG A 532 20.69 -43.64 18.18
CA ARG A 532 20.12 -44.97 18.40
C ARG A 532 20.28 -45.90 17.20
N GLU A 533 20.14 -45.38 15.99
CA GLU A 533 20.35 -46.18 14.77
C GLU A 533 21.81 -46.62 14.61
N ARG A 534 22.76 -45.77 15.03
CA ARG A 534 24.18 -46.11 15.08
C ARG A 534 24.55 -47.00 16.28
N GLY A 535 23.57 -47.44 17.07
CA GLY A 535 23.80 -48.27 18.26
C GLY A 535 24.38 -47.51 19.45
N ILE A 536 24.38 -46.17 19.42
CA ILE A 536 24.88 -45.31 20.49
C ILE A 536 23.71 -44.92 21.39
N ASP A 537 23.80 -45.21 22.69
CA ASP A 537 22.76 -44.90 23.67
C ASP A 537 22.78 -43.41 24.07
N PRO A 538 21.76 -42.59 23.74
CA PRO A 538 21.68 -41.19 24.15
C PRO A 538 21.20 -40.99 25.58
N ALA A 539 20.80 -42.04 26.31
CA ALA A 539 20.23 -41.95 27.66
C ALA A 539 21.06 -41.12 28.68
N PRO A 540 22.41 -41.16 28.68
CA PRO A 540 23.22 -40.38 29.62
C PRO A 540 22.94 -38.86 29.57
N PHE A 541 22.57 -38.34 28.41
CA PHE A 541 22.25 -36.92 28.24
C PHE A 541 20.76 -36.62 28.11
N ALA A 542 19.87 -37.62 28.16
CA ALA A 542 18.45 -37.43 27.92
C ALA A 542 17.82 -36.37 28.86
N ALA A 543 18.15 -36.40 30.16
CA ALA A 543 17.65 -35.42 31.11
C ALA A 543 18.21 -34.01 30.86
N ALA A 544 19.49 -33.90 30.50
CA ALA A 544 20.11 -32.61 30.16
C ALA A 544 19.55 -32.04 28.85
N ALA A 545 19.37 -32.88 27.84
CA ALA A 545 18.76 -32.52 26.57
C ALA A 545 17.32 -32.04 26.75
N GLY A 546 16.52 -32.70 27.61
CA GLY A 546 15.17 -32.24 27.96
C GLY A 546 15.18 -30.85 28.57
N ARG A 547 16.00 -30.61 29.60
CA ARG A 547 16.11 -29.27 30.22
C ARG A 547 16.54 -28.18 29.24
N LEU A 548 17.48 -28.48 28.35
CA LEU A 548 17.97 -27.52 27.36
C LEU A 548 16.90 -27.24 26.29
N ALA A 549 16.17 -28.26 25.85
CA ALA A 549 15.01 -28.09 24.97
C ALA A 549 13.91 -27.23 25.61
N ASP A 550 13.63 -27.44 26.90
CA ASP A 550 12.68 -26.62 27.67
C ASP A 550 13.12 -25.15 27.78
N GLN A 551 14.41 -24.88 27.66
CA GLN A 551 15.01 -23.54 27.62
C GLN A 551 15.11 -22.97 26.20
N ALA A 552 14.37 -23.52 25.23
CA ALA A 552 14.39 -23.10 23.83
C ALA A 552 15.78 -23.22 23.15
N ARG A 553 16.59 -24.19 23.59
CA ARG A 553 17.86 -24.56 22.96
C ARG A 553 17.66 -25.84 22.15
N THR A 554 18.43 -26.01 21.08
CA THR A 554 18.38 -27.20 20.23
C THR A 554 19.50 -28.17 20.64
N PRO A 555 19.18 -29.27 21.33
CA PRO A 555 20.18 -30.26 21.72
C PRO A 555 20.55 -31.18 20.55
N LEU A 556 21.85 -31.37 20.36
CA LEU A 556 22.47 -32.28 19.40
C LEU A 556 23.46 -33.18 20.14
N TYR A 557 23.55 -34.42 19.72
CA TYR A 557 24.45 -35.41 20.29
C TYR A 557 25.67 -35.52 19.38
N ALA A 558 26.85 -35.54 19.99
CA ALA A 558 28.11 -35.79 19.31
C ALA A 558 28.70 -37.12 19.80
N ALA A 559 29.10 -37.97 18.87
CA ALA A 559 29.77 -39.23 19.14
C ALA A 559 31.12 -39.28 18.42
N ILE A 560 32.12 -39.87 19.06
CA ILE A 560 33.48 -40.06 18.54
C ILE A 560 33.85 -41.53 18.77
N ASP A 561 34.25 -42.23 17.69
CA ASP A 561 34.59 -43.65 17.68
C ASP A 561 33.50 -44.52 18.33
N ASP A 562 32.25 -44.33 17.88
CA ASP A 562 31.04 -45.01 18.36
C ASP A 562 30.74 -44.85 19.86
N ARG A 563 31.40 -43.89 20.53
CA ARG A 563 31.13 -43.51 21.92
C ARG A 563 30.47 -42.15 21.97
N LEU A 564 29.42 -42.04 22.77
CA LEU A 564 28.77 -40.75 23.02
C LEU A 564 29.75 -39.82 23.73
N ALA A 565 30.11 -38.72 23.08
CA ALA A 565 31.17 -37.80 23.52
C ALA A 565 30.63 -36.54 24.17
N ALA A 566 29.53 -35.99 23.65
CA ALA A 566 28.93 -34.78 24.20
C ALA A 566 27.47 -34.57 23.80
N LEU A 567 26.81 -33.72 24.58
CA LEU A 567 25.61 -33.00 24.20
C LEU A 567 25.98 -31.55 23.89
N VAL A 568 25.64 -31.11 22.68
CA VAL A 568 25.90 -29.78 22.14
C VAL A 568 24.57 -29.05 22.04
N ALA A 569 24.45 -27.85 22.60
CA ALA A 569 23.23 -27.05 22.52
C ALA A 569 23.48 -25.76 21.76
N VAL A 570 22.71 -25.57 20.69
CA VAL A 570 22.74 -24.36 19.87
C VAL A 570 21.42 -23.64 20.04
N ALA A 571 21.45 -22.32 20.20
CA ALA A 571 20.24 -21.51 20.26
C ALA A 571 20.39 -20.31 19.32
N ASP A 572 19.28 -19.95 18.67
CA ASP A 572 19.16 -18.68 17.96
C ASP A 572 18.46 -17.68 18.89
N PRO A 573 19.15 -16.62 19.37
CA PRO A 573 18.58 -15.70 20.33
C PRO A 573 17.30 -15.04 19.80
N ILE A 574 16.29 -14.95 20.65
CA ILE A 574 15.08 -14.16 20.39
C ILE A 574 15.48 -12.69 20.32
N ARG A 575 15.00 -11.96 19.30
CA ARG A 575 15.28 -10.52 19.19
C ARG A 575 14.70 -9.78 20.40
N SER A 576 15.43 -8.80 20.92
CA SER A 576 15.02 -8.03 22.11
C SER A 576 13.68 -7.31 21.94
N THR A 577 13.30 -6.95 20.70
CA THR A 577 12.03 -6.27 20.40
C THR A 577 10.85 -7.22 20.17
N THR A 578 11.10 -8.51 19.89
CA THR A 578 10.06 -9.51 19.58
C THR A 578 8.96 -9.59 20.65
N PRO A 579 9.25 -9.72 21.96
CA PRO A 579 8.19 -9.85 22.96
C PRO A 579 7.22 -8.66 22.98
N ALA A 580 7.74 -7.43 22.84
CA ALA A 580 6.94 -6.23 22.81
C ALA A 580 6.06 -6.14 21.56
N ALA A 581 6.60 -6.53 20.40
CA ALA A 581 5.87 -6.57 19.14
C ALA A 581 4.71 -7.58 19.16
N LEU A 582 4.95 -8.79 19.68
CA LEU A 582 3.91 -9.81 19.81
C LEU A 582 2.81 -9.39 20.80
N ALA A 583 3.18 -8.75 21.92
CA ALA A 583 2.21 -8.18 22.85
C ALA A 583 1.32 -7.11 22.19
N ALA A 584 1.89 -6.25 21.34
CA ALA A 584 1.14 -5.25 20.59
C ALA A 584 0.15 -5.89 19.60
N LEU A 585 0.53 -6.98 18.94
CA LEU A 585 -0.37 -7.73 18.04
C LEU A 585 -1.51 -8.41 18.80
N LYS A 586 -1.22 -9.02 19.97
CA LYS A 586 -2.25 -9.57 20.85
C LYS A 586 -3.21 -8.50 21.37
N ALA A 587 -2.71 -7.32 21.73
CA ALA A 587 -3.56 -6.19 22.14
C ALA A 587 -4.48 -5.70 21.00
N GLN A 588 -4.13 -5.97 19.75
CA GLN A 588 -4.99 -5.76 18.58
C GLN A 588 -5.99 -6.90 18.32
N GLY A 589 -6.04 -7.92 19.20
CA GLY A 589 -6.97 -9.05 19.11
C GLY A 589 -6.60 -10.09 18.06
N LEU A 590 -5.33 -10.17 17.67
CA LEU A 590 -4.82 -11.17 16.73
C LEU A 590 -4.36 -12.43 17.46
N ARG A 591 -4.61 -13.58 16.86
CA ARG A 591 -4.01 -14.86 17.28
C ARG A 591 -2.61 -14.98 16.68
N LEU A 592 -1.66 -15.48 17.45
CA LEU A 592 -0.27 -15.64 17.02
C LEU A 592 0.02 -17.12 16.77
N ALA A 593 0.60 -17.43 15.62
CA ALA A 593 1.06 -18.77 15.28
C ALA A 593 2.56 -18.74 14.92
N MET A 594 3.27 -19.84 15.15
CA MET A 594 4.66 -20.02 14.71
C MET A 594 4.79 -21.26 13.84
N ILE A 595 5.46 -21.10 12.70
CA ILE A 595 5.82 -22.19 11.79
C ILE A 595 7.33 -22.36 11.83
N THR A 596 7.81 -23.57 12.09
CA THR A 596 9.25 -23.82 12.21
C THR A 596 9.63 -25.25 11.84
N GLY A 597 10.86 -25.42 11.35
CA GLY A 597 11.47 -26.74 11.13
C GLY A 597 12.06 -27.36 12.39
N ASP A 598 12.12 -26.62 13.50
CA ASP A 598 12.63 -27.14 14.77
C ASP A 598 11.77 -28.28 15.33
N ALA A 599 12.41 -29.10 16.17
CA ALA A 599 11.72 -30.14 16.94
C ALA A 599 10.62 -29.54 17.82
N ARG A 600 9.50 -30.26 17.94
CA ARG A 600 8.32 -29.78 18.66
C ARG A 600 8.58 -29.28 20.09
N PRO A 601 9.38 -29.95 20.95
CA PRO A 601 9.64 -29.47 22.31
C PRO A 601 10.31 -28.09 22.36
N THR A 602 11.30 -27.85 21.49
CA THR A 602 12.01 -26.56 21.39
C THR A 602 11.08 -25.46 20.88
N ALA A 603 10.28 -25.77 19.85
CA ALA A 603 9.31 -24.84 19.30
C ALA A 603 8.24 -24.43 20.34
N GLU A 604 7.73 -25.39 21.12
CA GLU A 604 6.76 -25.12 22.19
C GLU A 604 7.38 -24.30 23.34
N ALA A 605 8.67 -24.50 23.64
CA ALA A 605 9.39 -23.69 24.62
C ALA A 605 9.52 -22.22 24.17
N VAL A 606 9.90 -21.97 22.91
CA VAL A 606 9.93 -20.63 22.32
C VAL A 606 8.53 -20.00 22.35
N ALA A 607 7.51 -20.77 21.96
CA ALA A 607 6.12 -20.29 21.96
C ALA A 607 5.63 -19.91 23.35
N ARG A 608 5.94 -20.68 24.39
CA ARG A 608 5.62 -20.33 25.78
C ARG A 608 6.33 -19.04 26.22
N ALA A 609 7.61 -18.89 25.91
CA ALA A 609 8.40 -17.71 26.25
C ALA A 609 7.86 -16.42 25.60
N LEU A 610 7.34 -16.56 24.37
CA LEU A 610 6.81 -15.45 23.57
C LEU A 610 5.29 -15.26 23.68
N GLY A 611 4.60 -16.17 24.38
CA GLY A 611 3.15 -16.19 24.44
C GLY A 611 2.50 -16.37 23.07
N ILE A 612 2.97 -17.31 22.25
CA ILE A 612 2.37 -17.67 20.95
C ILE A 612 1.26 -18.71 21.17
N ASP A 613 0.13 -18.57 20.47
CA ASP A 613 -1.08 -19.36 20.72
C ASP A 613 -1.06 -20.73 20.03
N GLU A 614 -0.40 -20.84 18.88
CA GLU A 614 -0.39 -22.05 18.05
C GLU A 614 1.01 -22.32 17.46
N VAL A 615 1.43 -23.59 17.40
CA VAL A 615 2.75 -23.99 16.90
C VAL A 615 2.63 -25.11 15.88
N VAL A 616 3.21 -24.89 14.70
CA VAL A 616 3.40 -25.91 13.67
C VAL A 616 4.91 -26.16 13.55
N ALA A 617 5.38 -27.18 14.26
CA ALA A 617 6.79 -27.57 14.33
C ALA A 617 7.14 -28.68 13.32
N GLU A 618 8.43 -28.96 13.15
CA GLU A 618 8.96 -30.03 12.29
C GLU A 618 8.54 -29.88 10.80
N VAL A 619 8.40 -28.64 10.36
CA VAL A 619 7.99 -28.29 8.99
C VAL A 619 9.22 -28.20 8.08
N LEU A 620 9.28 -29.07 7.07
CA LEU A 620 10.25 -28.98 5.98
C LEU A 620 9.98 -27.73 5.10
N PRO A 621 10.98 -27.18 4.39
CA PRO A 621 10.79 -25.99 3.53
C PRO A 621 9.59 -26.09 2.58
N ASP A 622 9.46 -27.21 1.85
CA ASP A 622 8.32 -27.46 0.93
C ASP A 622 6.97 -27.62 1.66
N GLY A 623 7.02 -27.92 2.96
CA GLY A 623 5.85 -28.09 3.82
C GLY A 623 5.26 -26.79 4.37
N LYS A 624 5.97 -25.65 4.29
CA LYS A 624 5.49 -24.38 4.87
C LYS A 624 4.19 -23.89 4.25
N VAL A 625 4.00 -24.10 2.95
CA VAL A 625 2.74 -23.75 2.26
C VAL A 625 1.55 -24.55 2.81
N ALA A 626 1.75 -25.84 3.08
CA ALA A 626 0.71 -26.68 3.68
C ALA A 626 0.43 -26.24 5.13
N ALA A 627 1.47 -25.90 5.90
CA ALA A 627 1.35 -25.39 7.26
C ALA A 627 0.52 -24.08 7.33
N VAL A 628 0.76 -23.14 6.42
CA VAL A 628 -0.04 -21.90 6.32
C VAL A 628 -1.51 -22.22 6.04
N LYS A 629 -1.79 -23.17 5.13
CA LYS A 629 -3.16 -23.58 4.81
C LYS A 629 -3.88 -24.27 5.98
N THR A 630 -3.18 -25.03 6.81
CA THR A 630 -3.77 -25.69 7.98
C THR A 630 -4.25 -24.72 9.06
N LEU A 631 -3.67 -23.51 9.12
CA LEU A 631 -4.10 -22.45 10.06
C LEU A 631 -5.45 -21.80 9.66
N GLY A 632 -5.97 -22.11 8.46
CA GLY A 632 -7.27 -21.65 7.98
C GLY A 632 -7.25 -20.30 7.26
N PRO A 633 -8.42 -19.68 7.02
CA PRO A 633 -8.53 -18.39 6.34
C PRO A 633 -8.18 -17.22 7.27
N GLY A 634 -7.79 -16.07 6.72
CA GLY A 634 -7.44 -14.88 7.49
C GLY A 634 -6.03 -14.92 8.08
N VAL A 635 -5.09 -15.59 7.40
CA VAL A 635 -3.70 -15.76 7.86
C VAL A 635 -2.79 -14.77 7.16
N ALA A 636 -2.14 -13.92 7.94
CA ALA A 636 -0.95 -13.20 7.52
C ALA A 636 0.29 -14.03 7.86
N PHE A 637 1.20 -14.21 6.91
CA PHE A 637 2.48 -14.90 7.16
C PHE A 637 3.62 -13.90 7.15
N VAL A 638 4.49 -13.95 8.16
CA VAL A 638 5.65 -13.05 8.35
C VAL A 638 6.93 -13.87 8.23
N GLY A 639 7.84 -13.48 7.34
CA GLY A 639 9.12 -14.15 7.13
C GLY A 639 10.21 -13.23 6.57
N ASP A 640 11.42 -13.76 6.38
CA ASP A 640 12.57 -13.00 5.85
C ASP A 640 12.55 -12.83 4.31
N GLY A 641 11.69 -13.61 3.64
CA GLY A 641 11.49 -13.57 2.19
C GLY A 641 12.57 -14.24 1.35
N ILE A 642 13.60 -14.85 1.96
CA ILE A 642 14.63 -15.62 1.24
C ILE A 642 14.20 -17.08 1.13
N ASN A 643 13.93 -17.72 2.27
CA ASN A 643 13.53 -19.14 2.31
C ASN A 643 12.00 -19.32 2.29
N ASP A 644 11.27 -18.23 2.50
CA ASP A 644 9.83 -18.24 2.78
C ASP A 644 8.97 -17.69 1.66
N ALA A 645 9.56 -17.35 0.51
CA ALA A 645 8.86 -16.79 -0.63
C ALA A 645 7.58 -17.59 -1.03
N PRO A 646 7.59 -18.94 -1.08
CA PRO A 646 6.37 -19.70 -1.37
C PRO A 646 5.28 -19.56 -0.29
N ALA A 647 5.67 -19.49 0.99
CA ALA A 647 4.74 -19.34 2.09
C ALA A 647 4.13 -17.92 2.15
N LEU A 648 4.94 -16.89 1.88
CA LEU A 648 4.51 -15.50 1.74
C LEU A 648 3.46 -15.34 0.63
N ALA A 649 3.69 -15.98 -0.52
CA ALA A 649 2.78 -15.92 -1.66
C ALA A 649 1.48 -16.73 -1.44
N ALA A 650 1.53 -17.79 -0.64
CA ALA A 650 0.38 -18.65 -0.35
C ALA A 650 -0.53 -18.10 0.76
N ALA A 651 -0.01 -17.25 1.64
CA ALA A 651 -0.77 -16.60 2.70
C ALA A 651 -1.81 -15.62 2.13
N GLU A 652 -2.83 -15.28 2.94
CA GLU A 652 -3.79 -14.26 2.54
C GLU A 652 -3.14 -12.88 2.48
N VAL A 653 -2.13 -12.63 3.32
CA VAL A 653 -1.19 -11.52 3.19
C VAL A 653 0.21 -11.99 3.57
N GLY A 654 1.17 -11.88 2.66
CA GLY A 654 2.59 -12.11 2.97
C GLY A 654 3.29 -10.82 3.42
N LEU A 655 3.98 -10.85 4.57
CA LEU A 655 4.78 -9.76 5.09
C LEU A 655 6.26 -10.16 5.16
N ALA A 656 7.12 -9.44 4.45
CA ALA A 656 8.58 -9.62 4.57
C ALA A 656 9.19 -8.65 5.57
N ILE A 657 10.15 -9.10 6.38
CA ILE A 657 10.96 -8.27 7.28
C ILE A 657 12.36 -8.00 6.70
N GLY A 658 12.97 -6.88 7.08
CA GLY A 658 14.37 -6.59 6.74
C GLY A 658 14.62 -6.40 5.24
N GLY A 659 13.73 -5.66 4.56
CA GLY A 659 13.62 -5.54 3.09
C GLY A 659 14.85 -5.03 2.32
N GLY A 660 15.91 -5.85 2.24
CA GLY A 660 17.11 -5.58 1.44
C GLY A 660 17.32 -6.54 0.26
N THR A 661 16.66 -7.70 0.23
CA THR A 661 16.80 -8.67 -0.87
C THR A 661 15.68 -8.52 -1.89
N ASP A 662 16.04 -8.54 -3.17
CA ASP A 662 15.08 -8.35 -4.27
C ASP A 662 13.99 -9.45 -4.24
N VAL A 663 14.34 -10.66 -3.79
CA VAL A 663 13.43 -11.80 -3.63
C VAL A 663 12.32 -11.53 -2.60
N ALA A 664 12.66 -10.92 -1.45
CA ALA A 664 11.70 -10.59 -0.41
C ALA A 664 10.71 -9.51 -0.88
N ILE A 665 11.21 -8.51 -1.62
CA ILE A 665 10.42 -7.43 -2.20
C ILE A 665 9.43 -7.96 -3.25
N GLU A 666 9.84 -8.91 -4.08
CA GLU A 666 8.98 -9.49 -5.12
C GLU A 666 7.92 -10.45 -4.57
N SER A 667 8.25 -11.17 -3.50
CA SER A 667 7.41 -12.26 -2.98
C SER A 667 6.33 -11.80 -2.01
N ALA A 668 6.57 -10.71 -1.26
CA ALA A 668 5.64 -10.23 -0.24
C ALA A 668 4.57 -9.27 -0.78
N ASP A 669 3.46 -9.16 -0.06
CA ASP A 669 2.41 -8.17 -0.29
C ASP A 669 2.71 -6.86 0.46
N VAL A 670 3.32 -6.98 1.64
CA VAL A 670 3.80 -5.88 2.50
C VAL A 670 5.27 -6.13 2.83
N VAL A 671 6.10 -5.10 2.75
CA VAL A 671 7.52 -5.16 3.06
C VAL A 671 7.80 -4.21 4.23
N LEU A 672 8.50 -4.71 5.24
CA LEU A 672 8.99 -3.93 6.36
C LEU A 672 10.45 -3.59 6.12
N MET A 673 10.78 -2.31 6.22
CA MET A 673 12.12 -1.78 5.97
C MET A 673 13.09 -2.11 7.10
N THR A 674 12.55 -2.29 8.31
CA THR A 674 13.28 -2.69 9.50
C THR A 674 13.16 -4.19 9.72
N GLU A 675 14.11 -4.76 10.46
CA GLU A 675 13.99 -6.11 11.01
C GLU A 675 13.08 -6.17 12.24
N ASP A 676 12.58 -5.02 12.74
CA ASP A 676 11.69 -4.96 13.88
C ASP A 676 10.25 -5.40 13.55
N LEU A 677 9.76 -6.40 14.28
CA LEU A 677 8.40 -6.93 14.19
C LEU A 677 7.33 -5.93 14.63
N ALA A 678 7.70 -4.83 15.31
CA ALA A 678 6.76 -3.73 15.57
C ALA A 678 6.16 -3.15 14.27
N GLY A 679 6.88 -3.27 13.14
CA GLY A 679 6.38 -2.94 11.81
C GLY A 679 5.13 -3.73 11.43
N VAL A 680 5.01 -5.00 11.83
CA VAL A 680 3.83 -5.84 11.58
C VAL A 680 2.60 -5.26 12.29
N ALA A 681 2.75 -4.91 13.58
CA ALA A 681 1.68 -4.30 14.36
C ALA A 681 1.25 -2.93 13.79
N THR A 682 2.22 -2.17 13.30
CA THR A 682 2.00 -0.88 12.64
C THR A 682 1.25 -1.06 11.31
N ALA A 683 1.62 -2.04 10.50
CA ALA A 683 0.97 -2.36 9.24
C ALA A 683 -0.52 -2.72 9.45
N VAL A 684 -0.83 -3.58 10.41
CA VAL A 684 -2.22 -3.96 10.74
C VAL A 684 -3.01 -2.77 11.25
N ALA A 685 -2.43 -1.95 12.14
CA ALA A 685 -3.08 -0.77 12.68
C ALA A 685 -3.42 0.26 11.59
N LEU A 686 -2.48 0.52 10.67
CA LEU A 686 -2.66 1.42 9.53
C LEU A 686 -3.70 0.90 8.54
N SER A 687 -3.66 -0.40 8.22
CA SER A 687 -4.67 -1.05 7.39
C SER A 687 -6.07 -0.85 7.97
N ARG A 688 -6.27 -1.19 9.25
CA ARG A 688 -7.56 -1.02 9.94
C ARG A 688 -8.00 0.43 10.01
N ALA A 689 -7.08 1.36 10.28
CA ALA A 689 -7.37 2.79 10.33
C ALA A 689 -7.80 3.33 8.96
N THR A 690 -7.10 2.94 7.90
CA THR A 690 -7.36 3.37 6.53
C THR A 690 -8.68 2.83 6.03
N ILE A 691 -8.96 1.53 6.20
CA ILE A 691 -10.26 0.96 5.77
C ILE A 691 -11.42 1.54 6.58
N ARG A 692 -11.25 1.76 7.90
CA ARG A 692 -12.27 2.45 8.72
C ARG A 692 -12.53 3.87 8.20
N ASN A 693 -11.49 4.60 7.80
CA ASN A 693 -11.64 5.93 7.22
C ASN A 693 -12.40 5.90 5.89
N ILE A 694 -12.10 4.93 5.02
CA ILE A 694 -12.83 4.72 3.76
C ILE A 694 -14.32 4.45 4.04
N HIS A 695 -14.64 3.57 5.00
CA HIS A 695 -16.03 3.29 5.40
C HIS A 695 -16.74 4.55 5.92
N GLN A 696 -16.07 5.37 6.74
CA GLN A 696 -16.62 6.64 7.22
C GLN A 696 -16.90 7.61 6.07
N ASN A 697 -15.95 7.74 5.14
CA ASN A 697 -16.08 8.65 4.00
C ASN A 697 -17.18 8.20 3.05
N LEU A 698 -17.29 6.90 2.76
CA LEU A 698 -18.36 6.35 1.93
C LEU A 698 -19.72 6.45 2.63
N GLY A 699 -19.78 6.15 3.93
CA GLY A 699 -21.00 6.29 4.73
C GLY A 699 -21.53 7.73 4.72
N TRP A 700 -20.63 8.71 4.89
CA TRP A 700 -20.99 10.12 4.76
C TRP A 700 -21.40 10.47 3.33
N ALA A 701 -20.57 10.12 2.34
CA ALA A 701 -20.78 10.46 0.94
C ALA A 701 -22.03 9.85 0.31
N PHE A 702 -22.64 8.82 0.91
CA PHE A 702 -23.97 8.32 0.53
C PHE A 702 -25.07 8.85 1.45
N GLY A 703 -24.81 8.89 2.77
CA GLY A 703 -25.82 9.20 3.78
C GLY A 703 -26.50 10.54 3.55
N TYR A 704 -25.73 11.60 3.24
CA TYR A 704 -26.33 12.92 3.03
C TYR A 704 -27.18 12.98 1.75
N ASN A 705 -26.76 12.34 0.64
CA ASN A 705 -27.55 12.29 -0.59
C ASN A 705 -28.87 11.55 -0.35
N VAL A 706 -28.82 10.38 0.30
CA VAL A 706 -30.02 9.55 0.57
C VAL A 706 -31.04 10.33 1.41
N VAL A 707 -30.58 11.13 2.37
CA VAL A 707 -31.46 11.95 3.21
C VAL A 707 -32.00 13.17 2.46
N LEU A 708 -31.17 13.84 1.66
CA LEU A 708 -31.55 15.12 1.02
C LEU A 708 -32.26 14.96 -0.33
N ILE A 709 -32.17 13.83 -1.01
CA ILE A 709 -32.95 13.56 -2.24
C ILE A 709 -34.46 13.63 -1.98
N PRO A 710 -35.03 12.97 -0.96
CA PRO A 710 -36.44 13.13 -0.59
C PRO A 710 -36.85 14.57 -0.28
N VAL A 711 -35.98 15.31 0.41
CA VAL A 711 -36.21 16.73 0.74
C VAL A 711 -36.21 17.58 -0.52
N ALA A 712 -35.29 17.33 -1.45
CA ALA A 712 -35.24 18.01 -2.75
C ALA A 712 -36.44 17.66 -3.65
N ALA A 713 -36.93 16.42 -3.57
CA ALA A 713 -38.13 16.00 -4.26
C ALA A 713 -39.40 16.67 -3.73
N GLY A 714 -39.32 17.36 -2.58
CA GLY A 714 -40.45 18.08 -1.99
C GLY A 714 -41.33 17.23 -1.10
N ILE A 715 -40.85 16.07 -0.61
CA ILE A 715 -41.64 15.22 0.28
C ILE A 715 -42.02 15.96 1.57
N LEU A 716 -41.18 16.88 2.07
CA LEU A 716 -41.50 17.67 3.26
C LEU A 716 -42.37 18.91 2.99
N TYR A 717 -42.63 19.23 1.72
CA TYR A 717 -43.36 20.44 1.33
C TYR A 717 -44.81 20.48 1.84
N PRO A 718 -45.62 19.40 1.76
CA PRO A 718 -47.03 19.45 2.18
C PRO A 718 -47.22 19.73 3.67
N TRP A 719 -46.27 19.29 4.52
CA TRP A 719 -46.38 19.40 5.98
C TRP A 719 -45.63 20.61 6.55
N PHE A 720 -44.51 21.00 5.93
CA PHE A 720 -43.62 22.01 6.50
C PHE A 720 -43.32 23.18 5.55
N GLY A 721 -43.78 23.14 4.30
CA GLY A 721 -43.44 24.14 3.28
C GLY A 721 -41.96 24.15 2.89
N ILE A 722 -41.20 23.09 3.24
CA ILE A 722 -39.75 23.04 3.02
C ILE A 722 -39.45 22.42 1.65
N THR A 723 -38.70 23.16 0.82
CA THR A 723 -38.07 22.67 -0.42
C THR A 723 -36.57 22.91 -0.38
N LEU A 724 -35.77 22.01 -0.96
CA LEU A 724 -34.33 22.24 -1.10
C LEU A 724 -34.05 23.13 -2.32
N SER A 725 -33.40 24.27 -2.12
CA SER A 725 -32.96 25.09 -3.26
C SER A 725 -31.77 24.41 -3.97
N PRO A 726 -31.69 24.49 -5.31
CA PRO A 726 -30.54 24.00 -6.08
C PRO A 726 -29.19 24.56 -5.60
N MET A 727 -29.19 25.80 -5.10
CA MET A 727 -27.99 26.45 -4.53
C MET A 727 -27.51 25.77 -3.24
N LEU A 728 -28.44 25.49 -2.31
CA LEU A 728 -28.11 24.77 -1.08
C LEU A 728 -27.66 23.35 -1.39
N ALA A 729 -28.25 22.71 -2.40
CA ALA A 729 -27.82 21.39 -2.87
C ALA A 729 -26.37 21.40 -3.38
N ALA A 730 -26.00 22.39 -4.21
CA ALA A 730 -24.64 22.56 -4.70
C ALA A 730 -23.64 22.90 -3.58
N GLY A 731 -24.05 23.69 -2.58
CA GLY A 731 -23.25 23.99 -1.39
C GLY A 731 -22.98 22.75 -0.52
N ALA A 732 -24.03 21.95 -0.25
CA ALA A 732 -23.92 20.71 0.51
C ALA A 732 -22.93 19.71 -0.13
N MET A 733 -22.97 19.61 -1.47
CA MET A 733 -22.03 18.80 -2.25
C MET A 733 -20.57 19.24 -2.05
N ALA A 734 -20.29 20.54 -2.13
CA ALA A 734 -18.93 21.07 -1.92
C ALA A 734 -18.42 20.77 -0.50
N LEU A 735 -19.28 20.95 0.51
CA LEU A 735 -18.96 20.64 1.91
C LEU A 735 -18.72 19.15 2.14
N SER A 736 -19.48 18.27 1.47
CA SER A 736 -19.26 16.82 1.55
C SER A 736 -17.87 16.43 1.07
N SER A 737 -17.38 17.01 -0.02
CA SER A 737 -16.02 16.75 -0.52
C SER A 737 -14.95 17.21 0.48
N VAL A 738 -15.15 18.39 1.10
CA VAL A 738 -14.24 18.90 2.15
C VAL A 738 -14.22 17.98 3.37
N PHE A 739 -15.39 17.48 3.80
CA PHE A 739 -15.49 16.55 4.92
C PHE A 739 -14.68 15.28 4.65
N VAL A 740 -14.91 14.65 3.49
CA VAL A 740 -14.22 13.41 3.11
C VAL A 740 -12.70 13.59 3.10
N VAL A 741 -12.20 14.67 2.50
CA VAL A 741 -10.74 14.87 2.45
C VAL A 741 -10.18 15.23 3.83
N THR A 742 -10.85 16.10 4.59
CA THR A 742 -10.42 16.44 5.95
C THR A 742 -10.37 15.20 6.85
N ASN A 743 -11.36 14.31 6.72
CA ASN A 743 -11.39 13.05 7.45
C ASN A 743 -10.24 12.12 7.00
N ALA A 744 -9.95 12.02 5.70
CA ALA A 744 -8.81 11.24 5.19
C ALA A 744 -7.46 11.78 5.70
N LEU A 745 -7.29 13.10 5.78
CA LEU A 745 -6.06 13.72 6.31
C LEU A 745 -5.77 13.38 7.78
N ARG A 746 -6.77 12.92 8.56
CA ARG A 746 -6.54 12.41 9.92
C ARG A 746 -5.61 11.20 9.95
N LEU A 747 -5.52 10.44 8.86
CA LEU A 747 -4.60 9.30 8.75
C LEU A 747 -3.13 9.72 8.87
N LYS A 748 -2.76 10.97 8.56
CA LYS A 748 -1.41 11.51 8.79
C LYS A 748 -0.98 11.50 10.26
N ARG A 749 -1.94 11.46 11.19
CA ARG A 749 -1.69 11.46 12.64
C ARG A 749 -1.64 10.06 13.23
N VAL A 750 -1.80 9.01 12.43
CA VAL A 750 -1.65 7.63 12.93
C VAL A 750 -0.18 7.44 13.32
N ALA A 751 0.04 7.12 14.59
CA ALA A 751 1.33 6.77 15.14
C ALA A 751 1.48 5.25 15.15
N ALA A 752 2.73 4.77 15.11
CA ALA A 752 3.04 3.39 15.42
C ALA A 752 2.46 3.06 16.80
N PRO A 753 1.84 1.89 16.99
CA PRO A 753 1.44 1.43 18.33
C PRO A 753 2.70 1.40 19.20
N SER A 754 2.85 2.37 20.10
CA SER A 754 3.94 2.35 21.04
C SER A 754 3.72 1.17 21.98
N ALA A 755 4.60 0.17 21.91
CA ALA A 755 4.92 -0.56 23.11
C ALA A 755 5.39 0.51 24.09
N ARG A 756 4.62 0.76 25.15
CA ARG A 756 5.14 1.53 26.29
C ARG A 756 6.50 0.90 26.59
N HIS A 757 7.57 1.68 26.43
CA HIS A 757 8.83 1.38 27.10
C HIS A 757 8.50 1.44 28.60
N GLY A 758 7.98 0.34 29.12
CA GLY A 758 7.96 0.08 30.54
C GLY A 758 9.42 0.02 30.91
N ASP A 759 9.87 1.06 31.60
CA ASP A 759 10.96 1.07 32.57
C ASP A 759 11.77 -0.24 32.55
N GLN A 760 12.72 -0.34 31.63
CA GLN A 760 13.61 -1.48 31.54
C GLN A 760 14.55 -1.42 32.74
N ARG A 761 14.11 -1.99 33.87
CA ARG A 761 15.05 -2.78 34.66
C ARG A 761 15.47 -3.96 33.78
N PRO A 762 16.76 -4.18 33.52
CA PRO A 762 17.19 -5.21 32.60
C PRO A 762 16.78 -6.58 33.15
N ALA A 763 15.88 -7.26 32.44
CA ALA A 763 15.60 -8.68 32.63
C ALA A 763 16.74 -9.58 32.09
N ALA A 764 17.98 -9.08 32.12
CA ALA A 764 19.19 -9.79 31.72
C ALA A 764 19.80 -10.62 32.87
N ASP A 765 19.32 -10.45 34.12
CA ASP A 765 19.88 -11.14 35.29
C ASP A 765 19.17 -12.46 35.67
N ALA A 766 18.10 -12.86 34.97
CA ALA A 766 17.42 -14.12 35.27
C ALA A 766 18.08 -15.38 34.67
N LEU A 767 19.17 -15.24 33.90
CA LEU A 767 19.87 -16.35 33.24
C LEU A 767 21.37 -16.44 33.59
N ARG A 768 21.86 -15.69 34.57
CA ARG A 768 23.20 -15.87 35.15
C ARG A 768 23.08 -16.46 36.55
N ALA A 769 23.03 -17.79 36.62
CA ALA A 769 23.24 -18.50 37.88
C ALA A 769 24.75 -18.54 38.19
N ASP A 770 25.05 -18.06 39.39
CA ASP A 770 26.28 -18.04 40.19
C ASP A 770 27.30 -19.19 39.95
N PRO A 771 28.60 -18.92 39.71
CA PRO A 771 29.66 -19.89 39.96
C PRO A 771 29.95 -19.90 41.47
N GLY A 772 29.45 -20.93 42.16
CA GLY A 772 29.57 -21.11 43.60
C GLY A 772 30.99 -20.94 44.13
N THR A 773 31.13 -20.05 45.12
CA THR A 773 32.32 -19.90 45.95
C THR A 773 32.31 -20.98 47.03
N ILE A 774 33.41 -21.74 47.07
CA ILE A 774 33.80 -22.62 48.16
C ILE A 774 34.10 -21.74 49.38
N SER A 775 33.44 -21.97 50.52
CA SER A 775 33.93 -21.56 51.83
C SER A 775 33.47 -22.52 52.92
N ALA A 776 34.44 -22.90 53.73
CA ALA A 776 34.43 -23.84 54.85
C ALA A 776 33.31 -23.65 55.89
N SER A 777 32.70 -24.78 56.26
CA SER A 777 32.56 -25.27 57.64
C SER A 777 32.15 -26.74 57.62
#